data_AF-A0A9X1STG8-F1
#
_entry.id   AF-A0A9X1STG8-F1
#
_cell.length_a   1.000
_cell.length_b   1.000
_cell.length_c   1.000
_cell.angle_alpha   90.00
_cell.angle_beta   90.00
_cell.angle_gamma   90.00
#
_symmetry.space_group_name_H-M   'P 1'
#
loop_
_entity.id
_entity.type
_entity.pdbx_description
1 polymer ?
#
loop_
_entity_poly.entity_id
_entity_poly.type
_entity_poly.pdbx_seq_one_letter_code
_entity_poly.pdbx_strand_id
1 'polypeptide(L)'
;MTALALVPLILWDLAWLLLPASLTGIVAVLGLPVMLLPGALIVKALGGRRINAVNGVFAVGLSVIFLYLVGLGANFLPQLAGQERPLDTPAVWVLFNFGYLVTFGFAFGRRSAPVELPSAAEKPRGPWWIAPALSASAVAAAVLAVLGAVTLNNGGSSDLAIRALILVVVVAPAGFLLRHRVGDLTLLTVIAATTLALLLATSMRSWYASGQDLQHEFQVFMLAHQQGVWDVSTYRDPYNACLSLTLLPVSLTELLRVPGEVVFKVVNQMLFCVVPLTLFTVARPFLGRGGGYLVAFLFVGLPTFSVDVPFITRQQIAFVFVALALAALFTTGEGWVQRRRGLLFGLMAGGVIVSHYSTAYLFVAAVIIAFTLHRLYLLVGRLRQRQPAAEDRTNIPVLALLATVLMAGVWFGPVTQASGDLVQKLGKSAPSILELVADPGLALQSLGQPNAGAESELEQYVASSVVVDNPDVPALARELELAETEDRPVSAASRWVASITGVDPSALLSFFYYGVGSKLYLLGCGVGTLLLLFSRRIRQRFQQMPVLYPIWAFAAAFVVGLQVLLPGLAADYGIPRAFMQAFLVLGIPMVVAVRLLFSRVRRRRWLEVALPAVLLVVYSGLAPQLTGGLHRQLSLENAGSYYGTVYPTDADTRAVLWVGDNIPEGSKVNFADFAAAYGYHPTYPYDFTAPGLFPFQVKRGDYVLLAGSQTEDHVVYTFGSRIGLKITPEVYASSELLYSSGTVQLFRKL
;
A
#
# COMPACT_ATOMS: atom_id res chain seq x y z
N MET A 1 -11.89 -20.42 27.77
CA MET A 1 -11.27 -19.57 26.73
C MET A 1 -12.15 -18.41 26.27
N THR A 2 -13.45 -18.57 26.03
CA THR A 2 -14.26 -17.44 25.53
C THR A 2 -14.45 -16.35 26.58
N ALA A 3 -14.72 -16.68 27.85
CA ALA A 3 -14.82 -15.69 28.94
C ALA A 3 -13.52 -14.89 29.18
N LEU A 4 -12.35 -15.44 28.82
CA LEU A 4 -11.06 -14.74 28.92
C LEU A 4 -10.93 -13.59 27.92
N ALA A 5 -11.77 -13.52 26.88
CA ALA A 5 -11.77 -12.42 25.93
C ALA A 5 -12.24 -11.10 26.56
N LEU A 6 -13.04 -11.14 27.63
CA LEU A 6 -13.48 -9.93 28.35
C LEU A 6 -12.36 -9.31 29.19
N VAL A 7 -11.36 -10.07 29.61
CA VAL A 7 -10.30 -9.56 30.49
C VAL A 7 -9.47 -8.46 29.79
N PRO A 8 -8.96 -8.65 28.56
CA PRO A 8 -8.29 -7.57 27.82
C PRO A 8 -9.17 -6.33 27.62
N LEU A 9 -10.47 -6.51 27.35
CA LEU A 9 -11.40 -5.39 27.18
C LEU A 9 -11.52 -4.58 28.46
N ILE A 10 -11.79 -5.24 29.60
CA ILE A 10 -11.92 -4.59 30.91
C ILE A 10 -10.63 -3.88 31.31
N LEU A 11 -9.47 -4.51 31.12
CA LEU A 11 -8.18 -3.88 31.43
C LEU A 11 -7.93 -2.64 30.57
N TRP A 12 -8.28 -2.70 29.28
CA TRP A 12 -8.16 -1.56 28.38
C TRP A 12 -9.18 -0.47 28.72
N ASP A 13 -10.43 -0.78 29.05
CA ASP A 13 -11.43 0.20 29.46
C ASP A 13 -11.02 0.90 30.77
N LEU A 14 -10.49 0.16 31.74
CA LEU A 14 -9.94 0.75 32.96
C LEU A 14 -8.76 1.67 32.66
N ALA A 15 -7.85 1.26 31.78
CA ALA A 15 -6.75 2.10 31.34
C ALA A 15 -7.25 3.36 30.61
N TRP A 16 -8.23 3.22 29.73
CA TRP A 16 -8.85 4.32 29.00
C TRP A 16 -9.57 5.28 29.95
N LEU A 17 -10.36 4.81 30.90
CA LEU A 17 -11.10 5.68 31.82
C LEU A 17 -10.23 6.36 32.87
N LEU A 18 -9.21 5.66 33.40
CA LEU A 18 -8.49 6.08 34.61
C LEU A 18 -7.12 6.70 34.34
N LEU A 19 -6.46 6.40 33.21
CA LEU A 19 -5.11 6.92 32.97
C LEU A 19 -5.16 8.35 32.39
N PRO A 20 -4.28 9.24 32.88
CA PRO A 20 -4.15 10.59 32.34
C PRO A 20 -3.56 10.59 30.92
N ALA A 21 -3.70 11.72 30.22
CA ALA A 21 -3.21 11.91 28.84
C ALA A 21 -1.70 11.71 28.69
N SER A 22 -0.91 11.84 29.75
CA SER A 22 0.54 11.55 29.72
C SER A 22 0.87 10.05 29.60
N LEU A 23 -0.11 9.16 29.83
CA LEU A 23 0.05 7.70 29.79
C LEU A 23 -0.73 7.06 28.62
N THR A 24 -1.06 7.82 27.58
CA THR A 24 -1.75 7.34 26.37
C THR A 24 -1.02 6.17 25.69
N GLY A 25 0.31 6.12 25.78
CA GLY A 25 1.10 4.98 25.30
C GLY A 25 0.67 3.64 25.91
N ILE A 26 0.27 3.61 27.19
CA ILE A 26 -0.24 2.39 27.85
C ILE A 26 -1.61 2.02 27.29
N VAL A 27 -2.50 3.01 27.10
CA VAL A 27 -3.83 2.82 26.49
C VAL A 27 -3.69 2.23 25.09
N ALA A 28 -2.77 2.76 24.28
CA ALA A 28 -2.51 2.27 22.93
C ALA A 28 -1.96 0.84 22.90
N VAL A 29 -0.97 0.52 23.75
CA VAL A 29 -0.36 -0.82 23.82
C VAL A 29 -1.38 -1.88 24.25
N LEU A 30 -2.23 -1.56 25.22
CA LEU A 30 -3.32 -2.46 25.65
C LEU A 30 -4.45 -2.52 24.63
N GLY A 31 -4.75 -1.40 23.96
CA GLY A 31 -5.87 -1.25 23.04
C GLY A 31 -5.64 -1.90 21.69
N LEU A 32 -4.44 -1.86 21.13
CA LEU A 32 -4.13 -2.43 19.81
C LEU A 32 -4.54 -3.90 19.68
N PRO A 33 -4.21 -4.80 20.62
CA PRO A 33 -4.74 -6.16 20.63
C PRO A 33 -6.26 -6.22 20.75
N VAL A 34 -6.87 -5.37 21.59
CA VAL A 34 -8.32 -5.33 21.82
C VAL A 34 -9.07 -4.95 20.55
N MET A 35 -8.55 -4.03 19.74
CA MET A 35 -9.12 -3.64 18.45
C MET A 35 -9.22 -4.81 17.46
N LEU A 36 -8.41 -5.86 17.61
CA LEU A 36 -8.41 -7.04 16.74
C LEU A 36 -9.25 -8.22 17.27
N LEU A 37 -9.73 -8.13 18.52
CA LEU A 37 -10.53 -9.20 19.13
C LEU A 37 -11.95 -9.34 18.53
N PRO A 38 -12.68 -8.26 18.18
CA PRO A 38 -14.02 -8.39 17.58
C PRO A 38 -14.04 -9.31 16.36
N GLY A 39 -13.08 -9.18 15.45
CA GLY A 39 -13.01 -10.05 14.28
C GLY A 39 -12.69 -11.50 14.63
N ALA A 40 -11.89 -11.77 15.66
CA ALA A 40 -11.67 -13.14 16.15
C ALA A 40 -12.97 -13.76 16.71
N LEU A 41 -13.77 -12.95 17.42
CA LEU A 41 -15.09 -13.34 17.90
C LEU A 41 -16.05 -13.60 16.73
N ILE A 42 -16.04 -12.75 15.69
CA ILE A 42 -16.84 -12.94 14.48
C ILE A 42 -16.42 -14.21 13.74
N VAL A 43 -15.12 -14.49 13.59
CA VAL A 43 -14.63 -15.75 12.98
C VAL A 43 -15.15 -16.96 13.75
N LYS A 44 -15.06 -16.93 15.09
CA LYS A 44 -15.61 -17.99 15.94
C LYS A 44 -17.13 -18.10 15.77
N ALA A 45 -17.83 -16.97 15.75
CA ALA A 45 -19.28 -16.92 15.55
C ALA A 45 -19.67 -17.49 14.19
N LEU A 46 -18.91 -17.24 13.12
CA LEU A 46 -19.12 -17.85 11.81
C LEU A 46 -18.71 -19.33 11.77
N GLY A 47 -18.26 -19.91 12.88
CA GLY A 47 -17.97 -21.33 13.04
C GLY A 47 -16.56 -21.73 12.61
N GLY A 48 -15.60 -20.80 12.63
CA GLY A 48 -14.17 -21.12 12.61
C GLY A 48 -13.82 -21.94 13.85
N ARG A 49 -13.35 -23.18 13.65
CA ARG A 49 -13.18 -24.16 14.73
C ARG A 49 -11.80 -24.14 15.40
N ARG A 50 -10.80 -23.48 14.79
CA ARG A 50 -9.39 -23.51 15.23
C ARG A 50 -8.76 -22.12 15.17
N ILE A 51 -7.88 -21.78 16.10
CA ILE A 51 -6.99 -20.61 15.88
C ILE A 51 -5.86 -21.09 14.97
N ASN A 52 -5.85 -20.61 13.73
CA ASN A 52 -4.79 -20.88 12.77
C ASN A 52 -4.53 -19.62 11.93
N ALA A 53 -3.50 -19.67 11.09
CA ALA A 53 -3.08 -18.53 10.29
C ALA A 53 -4.21 -17.97 9.40
N VAL A 54 -5.05 -18.83 8.84
CA VAL A 54 -6.20 -18.44 8.00
C VAL A 54 -7.22 -17.66 8.83
N ASN A 55 -7.63 -18.21 9.97
CA ASN A 55 -8.61 -17.57 10.83
C ASN A 55 -8.06 -16.28 11.47
N GLY A 56 -6.74 -16.21 11.70
CA GLY A 56 -6.05 -15.00 12.16
C GLY A 56 -6.10 -13.86 11.14
N VAL A 57 -5.80 -14.12 9.86
CA VAL A 57 -5.86 -13.06 8.84
C VAL A 57 -7.30 -12.56 8.61
N PHE A 58 -8.30 -13.45 8.63
CA PHE A 58 -9.71 -13.04 8.59
C PHE A 58 -10.16 -12.26 9.84
N ALA A 59 -9.63 -12.60 11.02
CA ALA A 59 -9.93 -11.86 12.24
C ALA A 59 -9.49 -10.40 12.13
N VAL A 60 -8.35 -10.10 11.49
CA VAL A 60 -7.95 -8.70 11.27
C VAL A 60 -8.93 -7.99 10.34
N GLY A 61 -9.23 -8.55 9.17
CA GLY A 61 -10.16 -7.90 8.22
C GLY A 61 -11.57 -7.71 8.77
N LEU A 62 -12.08 -8.69 9.54
CA LEU A 62 -13.38 -8.57 10.19
C LEU A 62 -13.38 -7.55 11.34
N SER A 63 -12.23 -7.33 11.99
CA SER A 63 -12.08 -6.28 12.99
C SER A 63 -12.09 -4.88 12.35
N VAL A 64 -11.44 -4.72 11.19
CA VAL A 64 -11.52 -3.46 10.43
C VAL A 64 -12.95 -3.19 9.96
N ILE A 65 -13.68 -4.21 9.47
CA ILE A 65 -15.11 -4.06 9.14
C ILE A 65 -15.93 -3.68 10.37
N PHE A 66 -15.66 -4.31 11.51
CA PHE A 66 -16.30 -3.95 12.78
C PHE A 66 -16.05 -2.48 13.14
N LEU A 67 -14.81 -1.99 13.00
CA LEU A 67 -14.48 -0.58 13.22
C LEU A 67 -15.16 0.36 12.23
N TYR A 68 -15.31 -0.01 10.95
CA TYR A 68 -16.12 0.77 10.00
C TYR A 68 -17.57 0.90 10.47
N LEU A 69 -18.17 -0.18 10.98
CA LEU A 69 -19.54 -0.13 11.50
C LEU A 69 -19.65 0.71 12.77
N VAL A 70 -18.66 0.62 13.67
CA VAL A 70 -18.57 1.48 14.87
C VAL A 70 -18.46 2.94 14.47
N GLY A 71 -17.56 3.29 13.56
CA GLY A 71 -17.38 4.66 13.09
C GLY A 71 -18.62 5.21 12.39
N LEU A 72 -19.27 4.43 11.53
CA LEU A 72 -20.53 4.83 10.87
C LEU A 72 -21.65 5.04 11.89
N GLY A 73 -21.78 4.13 12.85
CA GLY A 73 -22.76 4.25 13.93
C GLY A 73 -22.48 5.48 14.81
N ALA A 74 -21.21 5.70 15.16
CA ALA A 74 -20.78 6.83 15.98
C ALA A 74 -20.99 8.16 15.26
N ASN A 75 -20.85 8.18 13.94
CA ASN A 75 -21.16 9.36 13.14
C ASN A 75 -22.68 9.62 13.09
N PHE A 76 -23.48 8.65 12.67
CA PHE A 76 -24.89 8.91 12.33
C PHE A 76 -25.88 8.78 13.49
N LEU A 77 -25.67 7.86 14.45
CA LEU A 77 -26.66 7.65 15.52
C LEU A 77 -26.83 8.87 16.45
N PRO A 78 -25.75 9.56 16.89
CA PRO A 78 -25.91 10.76 17.71
C PRO A 78 -26.51 11.94 16.92
N GLN A 79 -26.28 12.02 15.60
CA GLN A 79 -26.91 13.05 14.74
C GLN A 79 -28.44 12.90 14.72
N LEU A 80 -28.97 11.67 14.77
CA LEU A 80 -30.41 11.44 14.91
C LEU A 80 -31.00 12.00 16.21
N ALA A 81 -30.15 12.17 17.24
CA ALA A 81 -30.49 12.81 18.51
C ALA A 81 -30.16 14.32 18.54
N GLY A 82 -29.81 14.92 17.39
CA GLY A 82 -29.51 16.35 17.27
C GLY A 82 -28.07 16.75 17.63
N GLN A 83 -27.13 15.79 17.75
CA GLN A 83 -25.72 16.12 17.98
C GLN A 83 -25.02 16.52 16.68
N GLU A 84 -24.56 17.76 16.60
CA GLU A 84 -23.88 18.31 15.41
C GLU A 84 -22.43 17.81 15.24
N ARG A 85 -21.75 17.50 16.36
CA ARG A 85 -20.37 17.02 16.40
C ARG A 85 -20.30 15.62 17.04
N PRO A 86 -20.91 14.60 16.42
CA PRO A 86 -21.10 13.28 17.01
C PRO A 86 -19.77 12.56 17.36
N LEU A 87 -18.70 12.79 16.61
CA LEU A 87 -17.40 12.14 16.80
C LEU A 87 -16.60 12.73 17.98
N ASP A 88 -16.96 13.93 18.47
CA ASP A 88 -16.38 14.52 19.68
C ASP A 88 -16.96 13.92 20.97
N THR A 89 -18.01 13.11 20.85
CA THR A 89 -18.65 12.44 21.98
C THR A 89 -18.01 11.07 22.23
N PRO A 90 -18.19 10.46 23.42
CA PRO A 90 -17.76 9.08 23.67
C PRO A 90 -18.47 8.01 22.81
N ALA A 91 -19.27 8.39 21.81
CA ALA A 91 -20.05 7.48 20.96
C ALA A 91 -19.20 6.37 20.34
N VAL A 92 -17.98 6.68 19.88
CA VAL A 92 -17.06 5.67 19.31
C VAL A 92 -16.74 4.59 20.36
N TRP A 93 -16.34 4.99 21.57
CA TRP A 93 -16.01 4.07 22.66
C TRP A 93 -17.23 3.26 23.13
N VAL A 94 -18.40 3.91 23.28
CA VAL A 94 -19.65 3.26 23.68
C VAL A 94 -20.08 2.21 22.65
N LEU A 95 -20.10 2.56 21.36
CA LEU A 95 -20.51 1.65 20.29
C LEU A 95 -19.49 0.54 20.06
N PHE A 96 -18.19 0.80 20.25
CA PHE A 96 -17.17 -0.23 20.25
C PHE A 96 -17.46 -1.28 21.33
N ASN A 97 -17.68 -0.84 22.58
CA ASN A 97 -17.98 -1.73 23.70
C ASN A 97 -19.29 -2.50 23.50
N PHE A 98 -20.35 -1.80 23.08
CA PHE A 98 -21.64 -2.45 22.77
C PHE A 98 -21.49 -3.51 21.67
N GLY A 99 -20.86 -3.15 20.54
CA GLY A 99 -20.61 -4.07 19.44
C GLY A 99 -19.72 -5.25 19.85
N TYR A 100 -18.71 -5.01 20.71
CA TYR A 100 -17.88 -6.05 21.28
C TYR A 100 -18.73 -7.03 22.08
N LEU A 101 -19.56 -6.55 23.00
CA LEU A 101 -20.44 -7.39 23.82
C LEU A 101 -21.44 -8.19 22.97
N VAL A 102 -21.98 -7.59 21.91
CA VAL A 102 -22.84 -8.28 20.94
C VAL A 102 -22.09 -9.41 20.23
N THR A 103 -20.91 -9.14 19.66
CA THR A 103 -20.10 -10.17 18.99
C THR A 103 -19.63 -11.26 19.95
N PHE A 104 -19.28 -10.89 21.18
CA PHE A 104 -18.98 -11.81 22.27
C PHE A 104 -20.17 -12.72 22.60
N GLY A 105 -21.36 -12.15 22.80
CA GLY A 105 -22.59 -12.89 23.10
C GLY A 105 -22.93 -13.90 22.01
N PHE A 106 -22.85 -13.51 20.73
CA PHE A 106 -23.03 -14.43 19.60
C PHE A 106 -21.97 -15.54 19.57
N ALA A 107 -20.71 -15.20 19.80
CA ALA A 107 -19.61 -16.16 19.82
C ALA A 107 -19.66 -17.12 21.02
N PHE A 108 -20.27 -16.69 22.14
CA PHE A 108 -20.50 -17.49 23.34
C PHE A 108 -21.70 -18.43 23.19
N GLY A 109 -22.81 -17.93 22.64
CA GLY A 109 -24.05 -18.69 22.45
C GLY A 109 -23.94 -19.87 21.47
N ARG A 110 -22.95 -19.86 20.58
CA ARG A 110 -22.64 -21.05 19.77
C ARG A 110 -21.88 -22.08 20.62
N ARG A 111 -22.52 -23.23 20.86
CA ARG A 111 -21.89 -24.49 21.33
C ARG A 111 -20.92 -25.03 20.28
N SER A 112 -19.89 -24.27 19.98
CA SER A 112 -18.74 -24.72 19.20
C SER A 112 -17.82 -25.51 20.12
N ALA A 113 -17.16 -26.53 19.58
CA ALA A 113 -16.05 -27.19 20.27
C ALA A 113 -15.08 -26.13 20.82
N PRO A 114 -14.44 -26.38 21.99
CA PRO A 114 -13.47 -25.47 22.55
C PRO A 114 -12.45 -25.07 21.48
N VAL A 115 -12.10 -23.78 21.45
CA VAL A 115 -11.11 -23.27 20.53
C VAL A 115 -9.82 -24.04 20.78
N GLU A 116 -9.46 -24.94 19.86
CA GLU A 116 -8.17 -25.59 19.89
C GLU A 116 -7.14 -24.47 19.64
N LEU A 117 -6.38 -24.12 20.68
CA LEU A 117 -5.12 -23.43 20.49
C LEU A 117 -4.34 -24.20 19.44
N PRO A 118 -3.60 -23.53 18.53
CA PRO A 118 -2.70 -24.24 17.65
C PRO A 118 -1.85 -25.09 18.57
N SER A 119 -1.95 -26.42 18.43
CA SER A 119 -1.11 -27.26 19.24
C SER A 119 0.31 -26.80 18.94
N ALA A 120 1.12 -26.58 19.96
CA ALA A 120 2.57 -26.46 19.82
C ALA A 120 3.20 -27.75 19.21
N ALA A 121 2.39 -28.61 18.56
CA ALA A 121 2.69 -29.96 18.15
C ALA A 121 3.23 -30.07 16.73
N GLU A 122 3.45 -28.97 16.02
CA GLU A 122 4.56 -28.98 15.08
C GLU A 122 5.86 -28.80 15.86
N LYS A 123 6.31 -29.89 16.49
CA LYS A 123 7.64 -29.93 17.10
C LYS A 123 8.64 -29.46 16.03
N PRO A 124 9.44 -28.42 16.30
CA PRO A 124 10.51 -28.02 15.41
C PRO A 124 11.36 -29.25 15.11
N ARG A 125 11.55 -29.55 13.82
CA ARG A 125 12.42 -30.68 13.41
C ARG A 125 13.91 -30.31 13.46
N GLY A 126 14.22 -29.07 13.83
CA GLY A 126 15.57 -28.58 14.07
C GLY A 126 15.92 -28.46 15.54
N PRO A 127 17.19 -28.11 15.85
CA PRO A 127 17.60 -27.69 17.18
C PRO A 127 16.65 -26.65 17.77
N TRP A 128 16.38 -26.77 19.08
CA TRP A 128 15.40 -25.96 19.81
C TRP A 128 15.65 -24.46 19.73
N TRP A 129 16.91 -24.03 19.52
CA TRP A 129 17.31 -22.63 19.45
C TRP A 129 17.00 -21.96 18.10
N ILE A 130 16.82 -22.72 17.00
CA ILE A 130 16.69 -22.13 15.65
C ILE A 130 15.42 -21.27 15.53
N ALA A 131 14.28 -21.77 15.99
CA ALA A 131 13.01 -21.05 15.87
C ALA A 131 12.97 -19.75 16.71
N PRO A 132 13.37 -19.75 17.99
CA PRO A 132 13.50 -18.53 18.78
C PRO A 132 14.53 -17.56 18.21
N ALA A 133 15.73 -18.04 17.83
CA ALA A 133 16.77 -17.17 17.28
C ALA A 133 16.32 -16.49 15.98
N LEU A 134 15.71 -17.23 15.06
CA LEU A 134 15.21 -16.67 13.81
C LEU A 134 14.10 -15.65 14.03
N SER A 135 13.18 -15.93 14.98
CA SER A 135 12.10 -15.00 15.32
C SER A 135 12.63 -13.73 16.01
N ALA A 136 13.55 -13.88 16.96
CA ALA A 136 14.19 -12.78 17.66
C ALA A 136 14.99 -11.89 16.71
N SER A 137 15.77 -12.47 15.80
CA SER A 137 16.48 -11.71 14.76
C SER A 137 15.52 -10.95 13.84
N ALA A 138 14.40 -11.55 13.45
CA ALA A 138 13.40 -10.87 12.63
C ALA A 138 12.78 -9.67 13.37
N VAL A 139 12.37 -9.87 14.63
CA VAL A 139 11.81 -8.80 15.47
C VAL A 139 12.85 -7.71 15.75
N ALA A 140 14.10 -8.08 15.99
CA ALA A 140 15.20 -7.13 16.15
C ALA A 140 15.38 -6.26 14.90
N ALA A 141 15.18 -6.81 13.70
CA ALA A 141 15.24 -6.02 12.46
C ALA A 141 14.15 -4.93 12.43
N ALA A 142 12.92 -5.25 12.86
CA ALA A 142 11.84 -4.27 12.93
C ALA A 142 12.11 -3.18 13.98
N VAL A 143 12.63 -3.56 15.15
CA VAL A 143 13.02 -2.59 16.20
C VAL A 143 14.14 -1.69 15.72
N LEU A 144 15.19 -2.25 15.10
CA LEU A 144 16.31 -1.48 14.56
C LEU A 144 15.87 -0.54 13.44
N ALA A 145 14.89 -0.93 12.62
CA ALA A 145 14.33 -0.06 11.58
C ALA A 145 13.68 1.20 12.18
N VAL A 146 12.87 1.04 13.25
CA VAL A 146 12.28 2.15 13.98
C VAL A 146 13.36 3.03 14.63
N LEU A 147 14.33 2.43 15.32
CA LEU A 147 15.43 3.16 15.94
C LEU A 147 16.29 3.90 14.89
N GLY A 148 16.51 3.29 13.73
CA GLY A 148 17.21 3.90 12.60
C GLY A 148 16.48 5.13 12.05
N ALA A 149 15.17 5.01 11.81
CA ALA A 149 14.35 6.13 11.35
C ALA A 149 14.34 7.28 12.37
N VAL A 150 14.17 6.97 13.66
CA VAL A 150 14.21 7.97 14.75
C VAL A 150 15.59 8.62 14.83
N THR A 151 16.68 7.86 14.69
CA THR A 151 18.05 8.40 14.71
C THR A 151 18.27 9.37 13.56
N LEU A 152 17.84 9.00 12.35
CA LEU A 152 17.91 9.87 11.17
C LEU A 152 17.04 11.13 11.33
N ASN A 153 15.83 11.02 11.89
CA ASN A 153 14.96 12.17 12.14
C ASN A 153 15.60 13.19 13.10
N ASN A 154 16.54 12.76 13.95
CA ASN A 154 17.28 13.60 14.89
C ASN A 154 18.69 14.00 14.36
N GLY A 155 18.95 13.86 13.06
CA GLY A 155 20.23 14.22 12.45
C GLY A 155 21.39 13.25 12.72
N GLY A 156 21.11 12.07 13.26
CA GLY A 156 22.12 11.03 13.52
C GLY A 156 22.53 10.24 12.26
N SER A 157 23.42 9.26 12.45
CA SER A 157 23.94 8.44 11.34
C SER A 157 22.94 7.38 10.84
N SER A 158 23.17 6.88 9.62
CA SER A 158 22.37 5.83 8.99
C SER A 158 22.70 4.41 9.43
N ASP A 159 23.63 4.24 10.39
CA ASP A 159 24.18 2.93 10.77
C ASP A 159 23.13 1.94 11.27
N LEU A 160 22.18 2.41 12.10
CA LEU A 160 21.11 1.57 12.63
C LEU A 160 20.13 1.14 11.54
N ALA A 161 19.79 2.05 10.62
CA ALA A 161 18.92 1.75 9.48
C ALA A 161 19.57 0.73 8.52
N ILE A 162 20.87 0.88 8.24
CA ILE A 162 21.64 -0.07 7.42
C ILE A 162 21.69 -1.45 8.11
N ARG A 163 21.95 -1.51 9.42
CA ARG A 163 21.96 -2.78 10.18
C ARG A 163 20.60 -3.46 10.18
N ALA A 164 19.52 -2.71 10.32
CA ALA A 164 18.16 -3.24 10.19
C ALA A 164 17.95 -3.90 8.83
N LEU A 165 18.35 -3.23 7.76
CA LEU A 165 18.18 -3.72 6.40
C LEU A 165 19.06 -4.94 6.08
N ILE A 166 20.31 -4.94 6.53
CA ILE A 166 21.18 -6.13 6.46
C ILE A 166 20.52 -7.31 7.18
N LEU A 167 19.95 -7.09 8.36
CA LEU A 167 19.29 -8.15 9.11
C LEU A 167 18.06 -8.69 8.37
N VAL A 168 17.27 -7.84 7.72
CA VAL A 168 16.17 -8.26 6.83
C VAL A 168 16.69 -9.12 5.67
N VAL A 169 17.75 -8.67 4.99
CA VAL A 169 18.39 -9.37 3.85
C VAL A 169 18.96 -10.73 4.26
N VAL A 170 19.37 -10.92 5.51
CA VAL A 170 19.86 -12.20 6.03
C VAL A 170 18.71 -13.09 6.51
N VAL A 171 17.78 -12.54 7.29
CA VAL A 171 16.72 -13.30 7.97
C VAL A 171 15.65 -13.76 6.99
N ALA A 172 15.29 -12.96 5.98
CA ALA A 172 14.28 -13.37 5.00
C ALA A 172 14.71 -14.61 4.17
N PRO A 173 15.93 -14.68 3.60
CA PRO A 173 16.43 -15.92 2.99
C PRO A 173 16.61 -17.07 3.98
N ALA A 174 17.07 -16.79 5.21
CA ALA A 174 17.21 -17.81 6.25
C ALA A 174 15.87 -18.49 6.58
N GLY A 175 14.77 -17.74 6.64
CA GLY A 175 13.43 -18.29 6.81
C GLY A 175 13.06 -19.31 5.73
N PHE A 176 13.36 -19.01 4.46
CA PHE A 176 13.16 -19.98 3.38
C PHE A 176 14.06 -21.21 3.53
N LEU A 177 15.36 -21.02 3.80
CA LEU A 177 16.33 -22.12 3.88
C LEU A 177 16.06 -23.05 5.06
N LEU A 178 15.60 -22.49 6.18
CA LEU A 178 15.32 -23.19 7.44
C LEU A 178 13.86 -23.64 7.57
N ARG A 179 13.00 -23.39 6.57
CA ARG A 179 11.55 -23.71 6.59
C ARG A 179 11.15 -25.13 7.01
N HIS A 180 12.03 -26.11 6.83
CA HIS A 180 11.78 -27.51 7.20
C HIS A 180 12.17 -27.83 8.65
N ARG A 181 12.92 -26.92 9.29
CA ARG A 181 13.40 -27.00 10.67
C ARG A 181 12.48 -26.26 11.65
N VAL A 182 11.66 -25.34 11.16
CA VAL A 182 10.77 -24.47 11.95
C VAL A 182 9.30 -24.69 11.59
N GLY A 183 8.40 -24.28 12.49
CA GLY A 183 6.95 -24.32 12.26
C GLY A 183 6.43 -23.10 11.51
N ASP A 184 5.16 -23.16 11.08
CA ASP A 184 4.51 -22.08 10.35
C ASP A 184 4.45 -20.76 11.14
N LEU A 185 4.31 -20.81 12.47
CA LEU A 185 4.29 -19.60 13.30
C LEU A 185 5.61 -18.82 13.21
N THR A 186 6.75 -19.52 13.20
CA THR A 186 8.06 -18.88 13.00
C THR A 186 8.15 -18.25 11.62
N LEU A 187 7.67 -18.92 10.56
CA LEU A 187 7.68 -18.35 9.22
C LEU A 187 6.78 -17.12 9.11
N LEU A 188 5.59 -17.16 9.71
CA LEU A 188 4.69 -16.00 9.78
C LEU A 188 5.33 -14.85 10.57
N THR A 189 6.03 -15.14 11.66
CA THR A 189 6.75 -14.13 12.45
C THR A 189 7.86 -13.48 11.64
N VAL A 190 8.64 -14.28 10.90
CA VAL A 190 9.68 -13.77 10.01
C VAL A 190 9.07 -12.87 8.93
N ILE A 191 8.04 -13.35 8.21
CA ILE A 191 7.36 -12.58 7.17
C ILE A 191 6.82 -11.26 7.75
N ALA A 192 6.17 -11.31 8.91
CA ALA A 192 5.59 -10.13 9.54
C ALA A 192 6.66 -9.13 9.94
N ALA A 193 7.69 -9.57 10.66
CA ALA A 193 8.72 -8.67 11.17
C ALA A 193 9.60 -8.10 10.06
N THR A 194 9.92 -8.86 9.01
CA THR A 194 10.66 -8.31 7.85
C THR A 194 9.80 -7.33 7.04
N THR A 195 8.50 -7.58 6.95
CA THR A 195 7.55 -6.64 6.33
C THR A 195 7.52 -5.34 7.11
N LEU A 196 7.29 -5.41 8.43
CA LEU A 196 7.25 -4.24 9.30
C LEU A 196 8.58 -3.49 9.33
N ALA A 197 9.71 -4.19 9.32
CA ALA A 197 11.02 -3.54 9.26
C ALA A 197 11.15 -2.64 8.02
N LEU A 198 10.78 -3.13 6.84
CA LEU A 198 10.86 -2.36 5.60
C LEU A 198 9.86 -1.20 5.57
N LEU A 199 8.61 -1.45 5.99
CA LEU A 199 7.57 -0.41 6.00
C LEU A 199 7.89 0.69 7.01
N LEU A 200 8.28 0.33 8.24
CA LEU A 200 8.55 1.29 9.32
C LEU A 200 9.86 2.05 9.10
N ALA A 201 10.86 1.46 8.41
CA ALA A 201 12.09 2.18 8.06
C ALA A 201 11.81 3.46 7.24
N THR A 202 10.78 3.43 6.39
CA THR A 202 10.36 4.57 5.57
C THR A 202 9.21 5.34 6.24
N SER A 203 8.17 4.66 6.73
CA SER A 203 6.96 5.31 7.27
C SER A 203 7.21 6.11 8.54
N MET A 204 8.21 5.74 9.35
CA MET A 204 8.58 6.49 10.56
C MET A 204 9.47 7.70 10.29
N ARG A 205 9.78 8.01 9.03
CA ARG A 205 10.56 9.19 8.67
C ARG A 205 9.73 10.46 8.83
N SER A 206 10.40 11.54 9.24
CA SER A 206 9.82 12.78 9.79
C SER A 206 9.03 12.54 11.07
N TRP A 207 8.71 13.63 11.79
CA TRP A 207 7.73 13.62 12.88
C TRP A 207 6.30 13.80 12.39
N TYR A 208 6.11 14.33 11.18
CA TYR A 208 4.80 14.59 10.57
C TYR A 208 4.40 13.50 9.57
N ALA A 209 3.22 13.63 8.96
CA ALA A 209 2.78 12.75 7.87
C ALA A 209 3.60 13.02 6.60
N SER A 210 4.41 12.04 6.19
CA SER A 210 5.37 12.14 5.08
C SER A 210 4.86 11.44 3.83
N GLY A 211 5.15 11.98 2.64
CA GLY A 211 4.75 11.39 1.36
C GLY A 211 3.53 12.08 0.75
N GLN A 212 3.63 12.38 -0.54
CA GLN A 212 2.65 13.17 -1.28
C GLN A 212 1.21 12.66 -1.16
N ASP A 213 0.99 11.36 -1.38
CA ASP A 213 -0.34 10.77 -1.22
C ASP A 213 -0.80 10.80 0.24
N LEU A 214 0.10 10.43 1.18
CA LEU A 214 -0.19 10.37 2.61
C LEU A 214 -0.61 11.73 3.18
N GLN A 215 -0.02 12.78 2.67
CA GLN A 215 -0.26 14.15 3.04
C GLN A 215 -1.69 14.61 2.73
N HIS A 216 -2.15 14.37 1.51
CA HIS A 216 -3.55 14.60 1.14
C HIS A 216 -4.49 13.66 1.92
N GLU A 217 -4.12 12.39 2.08
CA GLU A 217 -4.87 11.44 2.91
C GLU A 217 -5.05 11.93 4.35
N PHE A 218 -4.00 12.51 4.93
CA PHE A 218 -3.99 13.03 6.28
C PHE A 218 -4.87 14.28 6.41
N GLN A 219 -4.86 15.18 5.42
CA GLN A 219 -5.78 16.33 5.39
C GLN A 219 -7.24 15.88 5.40
N VAL A 220 -7.61 14.89 4.59
CA VAL A 220 -8.97 14.35 4.55
C VAL A 220 -9.38 13.73 5.88
N PHE A 221 -8.45 13.04 6.56
CA PHE A 221 -8.66 12.58 7.93
C PHE A 221 -8.93 13.76 8.88
N MET A 222 -8.11 14.81 8.82
CA MET A 222 -8.23 15.99 9.68
C MET A 222 -9.56 16.71 9.49
N LEU A 223 -10.12 16.75 8.28
CA LEU A 223 -11.46 17.30 8.04
C LEU A 223 -12.52 16.60 8.89
N ALA A 224 -12.57 15.25 8.86
CA ALA A 224 -13.54 14.49 9.65
C ALA A 224 -13.27 14.58 11.17
N HIS A 225 -11.99 14.58 11.57
CA HIS A 225 -11.60 14.60 12.96
C HIS A 225 -11.84 15.97 13.62
N GLN A 226 -11.42 17.07 12.99
CA GLN A 226 -11.55 18.41 13.56
C GLN A 226 -12.98 18.97 13.48
N GLN A 227 -13.74 18.60 12.46
CA GLN A 227 -15.16 18.96 12.38
C GLN A 227 -16.02 18.15 13.35
N GLY A 228 -15.51 17.03 13.88
CA GLY A 228 -16.26 16.15 14.77
C GLY A 228 -17.41 15.42 14.05
N VAL A 229 -17.41 15.42 12.72
CA VAL A 229 -18.43 14.80 11.86
C VAL A 229 -17.81 14.42 10.53
N TRP A 230 -18.19 13.26 10.01
CA TRP A 230 -17.93 12.90 8.61
C TRP A 230 -19.18 13.17 7.77
N ASP A 231 -19.03 14.09 6.83
CA ASP A 231 -20.00 14.36 5.77
C ASP A 231 -19.26 14.44 4.42
N VAL A 232 -19.63 13.57 3.49
CA VAL A 232 -19.04 13.51 2.15
C VAL A 232 -19.40 14.74 1.32
N SER A 233 -20.50 15.41 1.64
CA SER A 233 -20.98 16.57 0.89
C SER A 233 -20.17 17.84 1.15
N THR A 234 -19.56 17.96 2.34
CA THR A 234 -18.76 19.12 2.77
C THR A 234 -17.50 19.31 1.93
N TYR A 235 -16.88 18.21 1.51
CA TYR A 235 -15.72 18.23 0.62
C TYR A 235 -15.85 17.12 -0.42
N ARG A 236 -16.23 17.52 -1.64
CA ARG A 236 -16.52 16.63 -2.76
C ARG A 236 -15.24 16.09 -3.40
N ASP A 237 -14.64 15.12 -2.73
CA ASP A 237 -13.42 14.45 -3.16
C ASP A 237 -13.57 12.92 -3.00
N PRO A 238 -13.17 12.09 -4.00
CA PRO A 238 -13.13 10.63 -3.87
C PRO A 238 -12.37 10.10 -2.65
N TYR A 239 -11.43 10.85 -2.09
CA TYR A 239 -10.71 10.52 -0.86
C TYR A 239 -11.63 10.63 0.36
N ASN A 240 -12.50 11.64 0.42
CA ASN A 240 -13.47 11.81 1.51
C ASN A 240 -14.53 10.69 1.54
N ALA A 241 -14.74 10.02 0.41
CA ALA A 241 -15.56 8.83 0.29
C ALA A 241 -14.90 7.55 0.86
N CYS A 242 -13.63 7.59 1.28
CA CYS A 242 -12.90 6.43 1.76
C CYS A 242 -12.95 6.34 3.29
N LEU A 243 -13.67 5.35 3.83
CA LEU A 243 -13.76 5.11 5.27
C LEU A 243 -12.41 4.74 5.90
N SER A 244 -11.47 4.24 5.10
CA SER A 244 -10.08 3.97 5.49
C SER A 244 -9.31 5.26 5.84
N LEU A 245 -9.77 6.42 5.38
CA LEU A 245 -9.18 7.74 5.65
C LEU A 245 -10.00 8.58 6.62
N THR A 246 -11.30 8.36 6.69
CA THR A 246 -12.18 9.16 7.54
C THR A 246 -12.47 8.43 8.84
N LEU A 247 -13.48 7.56 8.85
CA LEU A 247 -14.01 6.99 10.09
C LEU A 247 -13.08 5.98 10.77
N LEU A 248 -12.28 5.22 10.02
CA LEU A 248 -11.34 4.26 10.62
C LEU A 248 -10.24 4.96 11.43
N PRO A 249 -9.45 5.90 10.86
CA PRO A 249 -8.43 6.58 11.63
C PRO A 249 -9.01 7.44 12.74
N VAL A 250 -10.17 8.10 12.56
CA VAL A 250 -10.87 8.79 13.66
C VAL A 250 -11.17 7.82 14.79
N SER A 251 -11.77 6.66 14.48
CA SER A 251 -12.09 5.67 15.50
C SER A 251 -10.84 5.17 16.23
N LEU A 252 -9.74 4.94 15.50
CA LEU A 252 -8.48 4.48 16.09
C LEU A 252 -7.82 5.55 16.97
N THR A 253 -7.83 6.82 16.56
CA THR A 253 -7.33 7.94 17.35
C THR A 253 -8.11 8.07 18.66
N GLU A 254 -9.44 8.03 18.62
CA GLU A 254 -10.28 8.12 19.82
C GLU A 254 -10.14 6.92 20.78
N LEU A 255 -10.13 5.70 20.22
CA LEU A 255 -10.03 4.48 21.02
C LEU A 255 -8.63 4.30 21.62
N LEU A 256 -7.56 4.54 20.85
CA LEU A 256 -6.19 4.34 21.32
C LEU A 256 -5.62 5.56 22.04
N ARG A 257 -6.26 6.74 21.90
CA ARG A 257 -5.78 8.04 22.38
C ARG A 257 -4.40 8.40 21.85
N VAL A 258 -4.17 8.14 20.57
CA VAL A 258 -2.90 8.46 19.89
C VAL A 258 -3.12 9.50 18.80
N PRO A 259 -2.11 10.35 18.51
CA PRO A 259 -2.18 11.27 17.38
C PRO A 259 -2.45 10.53 16.06
N GLY A 260 -3.12 11.19 15.12
CA GLY A 260 -3.42 10.62 13.80
C GLY A 260 -2.17 10.13 13.08
N GLU A 261 -1.03 10.81 13.24
CA GLU A 261 0.25 10.44 12.67
C GLU A 261 0.67 9.02 13.07
N VAL A 262 0.40 8.62 14.32
CA VAL A 262 0.69 7.25 14.80
C VAL A 262 -0.20 6.23 14.08
N VAL A 263 -1.47 6.57 13.82
CA VAL A 263 -2.38 5.69 13.08
C VAL A 263 -1.86 5.46 11.66
N PHE A 264 -1.53 6.53 10.94
CA PHE A 264 -1.06 6.46 9.56
C PHE A 264 0.33 5.84 9.42
N LYS A 265 1.26 6.13 10.35
CA LYS A 265 2.67 5.71 10.25
C LYS A 265 2.98 4.36 10.90
N VAL A 266 2.13 3.90 11.82
CA VAL A 266 2.36 2.64 12.57
C VAL A 266 1.19 1.69 12.41
N VAL A 267 -0.03 2.10 12.77
CA VAL A 267 -1.19 1.18 12.83
C VAL A 267 -1.55 0.67 11.42
N ASN A 268 -1.56 1.54 10.42
CA ASN A 268 -1.84 1.15 9.04
C ASN A 268 -0.76 0.20 8.48
N GLN A 269 0.51 0.39 8.86
CA GLN A 269 1.60 -0.52 8.49
C GLN A 269 1.43 -1.90 9.13
N MET A 270 0.96 -1.95 10.38
CA MET A 270 0.60 -3.19 11.08
C MET A 270 -0.59 -3.91 10.44
N LEU A 271 -1.62 -3.17 10.01
CA LEU A 271 -2.75 -3.75 9.27
C LEU A 271 -2.30 -4.28 7.90
N PHE A 272 -1.47 -3.53 7.18
CA PHE A 272 -0.96 -3.93 5.86
C PHE A 272 -0.08 -5.18 5.92
N CYS A 273 0.62 -5.40 7.03
CA CYS A 273 1.42 -6.61 7.28
C CYS A 273 0.61 -7.91 7.10
N VAL A 274 -0.73 -7.87 7.21
CA VAL A 274 -1.60 -9.02 6.95
C VAL A 274 -1.55 -9.49 5.50
N VAL A 275 -1.23 -8.61 4.53
CA VAL A 275 -1.19 -8.96 3.11
C VAL A 275 -0.16 -10.09 2.82
N PRO A 276 1.14 -9.93 3.09
CA PRO A 276 2.11 -11.00 2.82
C PRO A 276 1.86 -12.26 3.67
N LEU A 277 1.30 -12.13 4.88
CA LEU A 277 0.86 -13.30 5.67
C LEU A 277 -0.25 -14.07 4.95
N THR A 278 -1.24 -13.34 4.41
CA THR A 278 -2.33 -13.92 3.64
C THR A 278 -1.80 -14.64 2.40
N LEU A 279 -0.86 -14.04 1.66
CA LEU A 279 -0.22 -14.68 0.51
C LEU A 279 0.46 -16.00 0.87
N PHE A 280 1.21 -16.05 1.97
CA PHE A 280 1.80 -17.30 2.47
C PHE A 280 0.71 -18.35 2.76
N THR A 281 -0.34 -17.97 3.48
CA THR A 281 -1.41 -18.90 3.89
C THR A 281 -2.22 -19.44 2.72
N VAL A 282 -2.47 -18.64 1.68
CA VAL A 282 -3.19 -19.04 0.47
C VAL A 282 -2.31 -19.89 -0.44
N ALA A 283 -1.02 -19.57 -0.57
CA ALA A 283 -0.13 -20.28 -1.48
C ALA A 283 0.45 -21.58 -0.92
N ARG A 284 0.60 -21.72 0.41
CA ARG A 284 1.20 -22.91 1.04
C ARG A 284 0.47 -24.24 0.71
N PRO A 285 -0.87 -24.34 0.59
CA PRO A 285 -1.53 -25.61 0.28
C PRO A 285 -1.24 -26.06 -1.17
N PHE A 286 -1.03 -25.09 -2.07
CA PHE A 286 -0.73 -25.38 -3.47
C PHE A 286 0.77 -25.65 -3.70
N LEU A 287 1.65 -24.83 -3.13
CA LEU A 287 3.08 -24.84 -3.46
C LEU A 287 4.00 -25.46 -2.38
N GLY A 288 3.41 -25.89 -1.26
CA GLY A 288 4.10 -26.25 -0.02
C GLY A 288 4.68 -25.03 0.72
N ARG A 289 5.19 -25.23 1.95
CA ARG A 289 5.76 -24.15 2.80
C ARG A 289 6.76 -23.25 2.07
N GLY A 290 7.69 -23.85 1.34
CA GLY A 290 8.70 -23.09 0.61
C GLY A 290 8.13 -22.25 -0.50
N GLY A 291 7.13 -22.76 -1.23
CA GLY A 291 6.52 -21.99 -2.30
C GLY A 291 5.65 -20.86 -1.77
N GLY A 292 4.86 -21.10 -0.72
CA GLY A 292 4.09 -20.04 -0.05
C GLY A 292 4.99 -18.95 0.52
N TYR A 293 6.14 -19.32 1.09
CA TYR A 293 7.11 -18.36 1.60
C TYR A 293 7.73 -17.52 0.48
N LEU A 294 8.07 -18.14 -0.67
CA LEU A 294 8.56 -17.40 -1.83
C LEU A 294 7.54 -16.42 -2.39
N VAL A 295 6.23 -16.75 -2.40
CA VAL A 295 5.19 -15.81 -2.83
C VAL A 295 5.20 -14.55 -1.95
N ALA A 296 5.21 -14.73 -0.62
CA ALA A 296 5.26 -13.60 0.30
C ALA A 296 6.57 -12.81 0.17
N PHE A 297 7.71 -13.49 0.05
CA PHE A 297 9.01 -12.84 -0.07
C PHE A 297 9.17 -12.07 -1.39
N LEU A 298 8.68 -12.62 -2.51
CA LEU A 298 8.64 -11.90 -3.79
C LEU A 298 7.71 -10.68 -3.75
N PHE A 299 6.59 -10.75 -3.03
CA PHE A 299 5.72 -9.57 -2.85
C PHE A 299 6.43 -8.45 -2.09
N VAL A 300 7.15 -8.80 -1.02
CA VAL A 300 7.97 -7.85 -0.23
C VAL A 300 9.15 -7.31 -1.04
N GLY A 301 9.66 -8.09 -2.00
CA GLY A 301 10.73 -7.68 -2.92
C GLY A 301 10.27 -6.92 -4.17
N LEU A 302 9.01 -6.45 -4.23
CA LEU A 302 8.55 -5.58 -5.31
C LEU A 302 9.17 -4.17 -5.18
N PRO A 303 9.50 -3.49 -6.29
CA PRO A 303 10.10 -2.15 -6.25
C PRO A 303 9.28 -1.14 -5.43
N THR A 304 7.96 -1.17 -5.60
CA THR A 304 7.01 -0.27 -4.95
C THR A 304 6.87 -0.53 -3.44
N PHE A 305 7.30 -1.69 -2.94
CA PHE A 305 6.98 -2.14 -1.58
C PHE A 305 7.65 -1.29 -0.49
N SER A 306 8.91 -0.91 -0.67
CA SER A 306 9.66 -0.16 0.36
C SER A 306 9.62 1.36 0.15
N VAL A 307 9.17 1.80 -1.03
CA VAL A 307 9.19 3.20 -1.47
C VAL A 307 7.77 3.81 -1.43
N ASP A 308 6.82 3.21 -2.14
CA ASP A 308 5.47 3.80 -2.29
C ASP A 308 4.53 3.38 -1.18
N VAL A 309 4.49 2.08 -0.86
CA VAL A 309 3.52 1.50 0.08
C VAL A 309 3.47 2.23 1.42
N PRO A 310 4.59 2.63 2.05
CA PRO A 310 4.58 3.38 3.30
C PRO A 310 3.73 4.67 3.28
N PHE A 311 3.45 5.22 2.10
CA PHE A 311 2.81 6.53 1.90
C PHE A 311 1.42 6.48 1.22
N ILE A 312 0.81 5.30 1.09
CA ILE A 312 -0.51 5.12 0.43
C ILE A 312 -1.50 4.35 1.32
N THR A 313 -1.83 4.90 2.48
CA THR A 313 -2.51 4.13 3.54
C THR A 313 -3.94 3.72 3.19
N ARG A 314 -4.70 4.54 2.44
CA ARG A 314 -6.05 4.14 1.96
C ARG A 314 -5.99 2.87 1.13
N GLN A 315 -4.96 2.78 0.28
CA GLN A 315 -4.72 1.69 -0.62
C GLN A 315 -4.18 0.46 0.10
N GLN A 316 -3.35 0.64 1.14
CA GLN A 316 -2.92 -0.44 2.02
C GLN A 316 -4.12 -1.20 2.59
N ILE A 317 -5.09 -0.48 3.17
CA ILE A 317 -6.30 -1.09 3.75
C ILE A 317 -7.12 -1.80 2.67
N ALA A 318 -7.26 -1.21 1.48
CA ALA A 318 -7.93 -1.88 0.37
C ALA A 318 -7.20 -3.17 -0.07
N PHE A 319 -5.87 -3.19 -0.09
CA PHE A 319 -5.06 -4.38 -0.40
C PHE A 319 -5.22 -5.49 0.64
N VAL A 320 -5.36 -5.15 1.93
CA VAL A 320 -5.74 -6.13 2.97
C VAL A 320 -7.04 -6.81 2.58
N PHE A 321 -8.06 -6.03 2.23
CA PHE A 321 -9.36 -6.58 1.82
C PHE A 321 -9.31 -7.39 0.52
N VAL A 322 -8.55 -6.96 -0.49
CA VAL A 322 -8.35 -7.75 -1.73
C VAL A 322 -7.68 -9.08 -1.40
N ALA A 323 -6.61 -9.09 -0.62
CA ALA A 323 -5.91 -10.31 -0.23
C ALA A 323 -6.83 -11.27 0.54
N LEU A 324 -7.64 -10.76 1.47
CA LEU A 324 -8.60 -11.56 2.23
C LEU A 324 -9.78 -12.05 1.38
N ALA A 325 -10.24 -11.26 0.39
CA ALA A 325 -11.24 -11.71 -0.57
C ALA A 325 -10.71 -12.90 -1.38
N LEU A 326 -9.48 -12.83 -1.88
CA LEU A 326 -8.82 -13.94 -2.55
C LEU A 326 -8.63 -15.14 -1.62
N ALA A 327 -8.29 -14.91 -0.34
CA ALA A 327 -8.20 -15.96 0.66
C ALA A 327 -9.55 -16.67 0.87
N ALA A 328 -10.67 -15.94 0.86
CA ALA A 328 -12.00 -16.54 0.97
C ALA A 328 -12.29 -17.49 -0.20
N LEU A 329 -11.81 -17.16 -1.40
CA LEU A 329 -11.97 -17.95 -2.62
C LEU A 329 -11.07 -19.18 -2.71
N PHE A 330 -9.83 -19.09 -2.21
CA PHE A 330 -8.81 -20.10 -2.49
C PHE A 330 -8.37 -20.90 -1.28
N THR A 331 -8.73 -20.52 -0.06
CA THR A 331 -8.42 -21.35 1.10
C THR A 331 -9.26 -22.63 1.09
N THR A 332 -8.60 -23.78 1.05
CA THR A 332 -9.19 -25.13 1.09
C THR A 332 -8.93 -25.80 2.44
N GLY A 333 -9.84 -26.67 2.89
CA GLY A 333 -9.58 -27.59 4.01
C GLY A 333 -9.92 -27.11 5.43
N GLU A 334 -10.37 -25.87 5.63
CA GLU A 334 -10.59 -25.29 6.97
C GLU A 334 -12.03 -25.46 7.51
N GLY A 335 -12.82 -26.37 6.93
CA GLY A 335 -14.20 -26.64 7.38
C GLY A 335 -15.22 -25.53 7.12
N TRP A 336 -14.83 -24.46 6.41
CA TRP A 336 -15.75 -23.41 5.97
C TRP A 336 -16.72 -23.94 4.92
N VAL A 337 -18.01 -23.97 5.25
CA VAL A 337 -19.08 -24.27 4.28
C VAL A 337 -19.13 -23.18 3.22
N GLN A 338 -19.42 -23.55 1.97
CA GLN A 338 -19.40 -22.64 0.80
C GLN A 338 -20.16 -21.33 1.01
N ARG A 339 -21.32 -21.35 1.69
CA ARG A 339 -22.10 -20.15 2.02
C ARG A 339 -21.31 -19.13 2.86
N ARG A 340 -20.54 -19.61 3.85
CA ARG A 340 -19.73 -18.76 4.73
C ARG A 340 -18.55 -18.15 3.99
N ARG A 341 -17.96 -18.89 3.05
CA ARG A 341 -16.90 -18.38 2.16
C ARG A 341 -17.43 -17.29 1.24
N GLY A 342 -18.64 -17.47 0.71
CA GLY A 342 -19.34 -16.44 -0.06
C GLY A 342 -19.63 -15.18 0.77
N LEU A 343 -20.08 -15.34 2.02
CA LEU A 343 -20.26 -14.21 2.94
C LEU A 343 -18.94 -13.49 3.24
N LEU A 344 -17.88 -14.23 3.58
CA LEU A 344 -16.55 -13.64 3.81
C LEU A 344 -16.06 -12.89 2.57
N PHE A 345 -16.17 -13.48 1.38
CA PHE A 345 -15.83 -12.81 0.13
C PHE A 345 -16.62 -11.51 -0.05
N GLY A 346 -17.95 -11.56 0.16
CA GLY A 346 -18.80 -10.38 0.06
C GLY A 346 -18.44 -9.28 1.05
N LEU A 347 -18.15 -9.63 2.31
CA LEU A 347 -17.71 -8.70 3.34
C LEU A 347 -16.34 -8.09 3.01
N MET A 348 -15.39 -8.89 2.51
CA MET A 348 -14.08 -8.37 2.11
C MET A 348 -14.20 -7.47 0.88
N ALA A 349 -15.00 -7.85 -0.13
CA ALA A 349 -15.33 -6.99 -1.27
C ALA A 349 -15.99 -5.68 -0.81
N GLY A 350 -16.88 -5.78 0.19
CA GLY A 350 -17.32 -4.74 1.13
C GLY A 350 -16.23 -3.74 1.46
N GLY A 351 -15.26 -4.24 2.20
CA GLY A 351 -14.10 -3.49 2.65
C GLY A 351 -13.31 -2.85 1.51
N VAL A 352 -13.08 -3.54 0.38
CA VAL A 352 -12.37 -2.94 -0.77
C VAL A 352 -13.08 -1.67 -1.25
N ILE A 353 -14.39 -1.76 -1.48
CA ILE A 353 -15.20 -0.68 -2.08
C ILE A 353 -15.24 0.57 -1.20
N VAL A 354 -15.36 0.42 0.12
CA VAL A 354 -15.39 1.56 1.05
C VAL A 354 -14.00 2.06 1.44
N SER A 355 -12.92 1.35 1.10
CA SER A 355 -11.55 1.73 1.48
C SER A 355 -10.78 2.46 0.38
N HIS A 356 -10.99 2.12 -0.90
CA HIS A 356 -10.31 2.81 -1.99
C HIS A 356 -11.01 2.61 -3.33
N TYR A 357 -11.43 3.71 -3.96
CA TYR A 357 -12.20 3.72 -5.20
C TYR A 357 -11.45 3.06 -6.37
N SER A 358 -10.21 3.46 -6.66
CA SER A 358 -9.45 2.92 -7.79
C SER A 358 -9.13 1.43 -7.63
N THR A 359 -8.71 1.00 -6.43
CA THR A 359 -8.50 -0.43 -6.14
C THR A 359 -9.80 -1.23 -6.29
N ALA A 360 -10.93 -0.65 -5.88
CA ALA A 360 -12.24 -1.25 -6.04
C ALA A 360 -12.64 -1.40 -7.52
N TYR A 361 -12.40 -0.40 -8.37
CA TYR A 361 -12.69 -0.48 -9.81
C TYR A 361 -11.93 -1.65 -10.45
N LEU A 362 -10.64 -1.77 -10.19
CA LEU A 362 -9.81 -2.85 -10.73
C LEU A 362 -10.20 -4.22 -10.16
N PHE A 363 -10.52 -4.26 -8.86
CA PHE A 363 -10.97 -5.47 -8.21
C PHE A 363 -12.29 -5.95 -8.80
N VAL A 364 -13.30 -5.08 -8.90
CA VAL A 364 -14.62 -5.40 -9.48
C VAL A 364 -14.47 -5.83 -10.94
N ALA A 365 -13.65 -5.14 -11.74
CA ALA A 365 -13.35 -5.54 -13.11
C ALA A 365 -12.75 -6.95 -13.17
N ALA A 366 -11.74 -7.25 -12.34
CA ALA A 366 -11.13 -8.58 -12.27
C ALA A 366 -12.14 -9.65 -11.83
N VAL A 367 -13.03 -9.35 -10.87
CA VAL A 367 -14.08 -10.28 -10.42
C VAL A 367 -15.06 -10.58 -11.56
N ILE A 368 -15.53 -9.57 -12.29
CA ILE A 368 -16.46 -9.71 -13.41
C ILE A 368 -15.83 -10.56 -14.51
N ILE A 369 -14.59 -10.26 -14.90
CA ILE A 369 -13.87 -10.98 -15.96
C ILE A 369 -13.63 -12.44 -15.53
N ALA A 370 -13.09 -12.66 -14.33
CA ALA A 370 -12.82 -14.00 -13.83
C ALA A 370 -14.10 -14.85 -13.73
N PHE A 371 -15.19 -14.26 -13.25
CA PHE A 371 -16.48 -14.93 -13.16
C PHE A 371 -17.04 -15.27 -14.55
N THR A 372 -16.99 -14.32 -15.49
CA THR A 372 -17.47 -14.52 -16.86
C THR A 372 -16.70 -15.63 -17.56
N LEU A 373 -15.37 -15.60 -17.48
CA LEU A 373 -14.50 -16.65 -18.04
C LEU A 373 -14.74 -18.00 -17.38
N HIS A 374 -14.98 -18.04 -16.06
CA HIS A 374 -15.31 -19.27 -15.36
C HIS A 374 -16.66 -19.84 -15.82
N ARG A 375 -17.69 -19.00 -16.03
CA ARG A 375 -18.99 -19.44 -16.56
C ARG A 375 -18.88 -19.96 -17.99
N LEU A 376 -18.11 -19.27 -18.84
CA LEU A 376 -17.84 -19.72 -20.21
C LEU A 376 -17.09 -21.06 -20.22
N TYR A 377 -16.10 -21.23 -19.34
CA TYR A 377 -15.38 -22.49 -19.17
C TYR A 377 -16.32 -23.65 -18.81
N LEU A 378 -17.24 -23.44 -17.85
CA LEU A 378 -18.24 -24.44 -17.46
C LEU A 378 -19.23 -24.74 -18.60
N LEU A 379 -19.67 -23.72 -19.35
CA LEU A 379 -20.56 -23.88 -20.49
C LEU A 379 -19.92 -24.73 -21.59
N VAL A 380 -18.68 -24.40 -21.99
CA VAL A 380 -17.92 -25.15 -22.99
C VAL A 380 -17.66 -26.58 -22.52
N GLY A 381 -17.42 -26.79 -21.22
CA GLY A 381 -17.29 -28.12 -20.61
C GLY A 381 -18.54 -29.00 -20.79
N ARG A 382 -19.72 -28.42 -20.53
CA ARG A 382 -21.02 -29.07 -20.74
C ARG A 382 -21.29 -29.40 -22.21
N LEU A 383 -21.05 -28.45 -23.11
CA LEU A 383 -21.22 -28.64 -24.56
C LEU A 383 -20.31 -29.73 -25.12
N ARG A 384 -19.10 -29.89 -24.55
CA ARG A 384 -18.14 -30.93 -24.93
C ARG A 384 -18.36 -32.28 -24.21
N GLN A 385 -19.49 -32.45 -23.53
CA GLN A 385 -19.84 -33.65 -22.75
C GLN A 385 -18.73 -34.13 -21.81
N ARG A 386 -17.91 -33.21 -21.29
CA ARG A 386 -16.90 -33.56 -20.30
C ARG A 386 -17.59 -33.77 -18.97
N GLN A 387 -17.31 -34.88 -18.30
CA GLN A 387 -17.75 -35.07 -16.92
C GLN A 387 -17.29 -33.87 -16.09
N PRO A 388 -18.18 -33.20 -15.34
CA PRO A 388 -17.79 -32.09 -14.48
C PRO A 388 -16.74 -32.63 -13.50
N ALA A 389 -15.55 -32.05 -13.53
CA ALA A 389 -14.51 -32.45 -12.61
C ALA A 389 -15.00 -32.19 -11.18
N ALA A 390 -14.72 -33.10 -10.25
CA ALA A 390 -15.01 -32.91 -8.82
C ALA A 390 -14.34 -31.63 -8.23
N GLU A 391 -13.47 -30.98 -9.01
CA GLU A 391 -12.77 -29.71 -8.75
C GLU A 391 -13.68 -28.45 -8.77
N ASP A 392 -14.93 -28.53 -9.25
CA ASP A 392 -15.85 -27.38 -9.42
C ASP A 392 -16.52 -26.86 -8.13
N ARG A 393 -16.04 -27.28 -6.95
CA ARG A 393 -16.63 -26.89 -5.64
C ARG A 393 -16.34 -25.45 -5.22
N THR A 394 -15.51 -24.72 -5.96
CA THR A 394 -15.12 -23.32 -5.68
C THR A 394 -15.95 -22.35 -6.51
N ASN A 395 -17.28 -22.39 -6.41
CA ASN A 395 -18.13 -21.44 -7.13
C ASN A 395 -18.38 -20.20 -6.28
N ILE A 396 -18.01 -19.02 -6.77
CA ILE A 396 -18.47 -17.76 -6.17
C ILE A 396 -20.00 -17.77 -6.31
N PRO A 397 -20.76 -17.64 -5.20
CA PRO A 397 -22.21 -17.53 -5.32
C PRO A 397 -22.50 -16.35 -6.25
N VAL A 398 -23.37 -16.55 -7.25
CA VAL A 398 -23.79 -15.46 -8.15
C VAL A 398 -24.27 -14.26 -7.34
N LEU A 399 -24.95 -14.54 -6.23
CA LEU A 399 -25.39 -13.55 -5.27
C LEU A 399 -24.25 -12.71 -4.67
N ALA A 400 -23.09 -13.30 -4.38
CA ALA A 400 -21.95 -12.56 -3.85
C ALA A 400 -21.38 -11.59 -4.89
N LEU A 401 -21.31 -12.01 -6.16
CA LEU A 401 -20.91 -11.11 -7.26
C LEU A 401 -21.92 -9.98 -7.44
N LEU A 402 -23.22 -10.30 -7.53
CA LEU A 402 -24.28 -9.31 -7.69
C LEU A 402 -24.29 -8.33 -6.51
N ALA A 403 -24.10 -8.81 -5.29
CA ALA A 403 -23.97 -7.97 -4.11
C ALA A 403 -22.74 -7.05 -4.20
N THR A 404 -21.59 -7.54 -4.64
CA THR A 404 -20.38 -6.73 -4.85
C THR A 404 -20.61 -5.61 -5.87
N VAL A 405 -21.21 -5.92 -7.03
CA VAL A 405 -21.49 -4.93 -8.08
C VAL A 405 -22.53 -3.93 -7.62
N LEU A 406 -23.62 -4.40 -7.01
CA LEU A 406 -24.67 -3.53 -6.47
C LEU A 406 -24.11 -2.58 -5.41
N MET A 407 -23.30 -3.09 -4.48
CA MET A 407 -22.73 -2.28 -3.41
C MET A 407 -21.73 -1.26 -3.96
N ALA A 408 -20.93 -1.59 -4.98
CA ALA A 408 -20.09 -0.62 -5.66
C ALA A 408 -20.94 0.50 -6.31
N GLY A 409 -22.01 0.11 -7.02
CA GLY A 409 -22.93 1.07 -7.65
C GLY A 409 -23.63 1.98 -6.65
N VAL A 410 -24.08 1.44 -5.51
CA VAL A 410 -24.72 2.20 -4.43
C VAL A 410 -23.70 3.13 -3.74
N TRP A 411 -22.51 2.62 -3.42
CA TRP A 411 -21.50 3.42 -2.71
C TRP A 411 -20.98 4.58 -3.56
N PHE A 412 -20.53 4.33 -4.79
CA PHE A 412 -19.96 5.36 -5.66
C PHE A 412 -21.02 6.22 -6.36
N GLY A 413 -22.26 5.73 -6.49
CA GLY A 413 -23.37 6.48 -7.05
C GLY A 413 -24.08 7.32 -5.99
N PRO A 414 -25.23 6.88 -5.45
CA PRO A 414 -26.06 7.71 -4.58
C PRO A 414 -25.41 8.10 -3.24
N VAL A 415 -24.56 7.25 -2.65
CA VAL A 415 -24.02 7.52 -1.30
C VAL A 415 -22.93 8.58 -1.32
N THR A 416 -21.91 8.43 -2.19
CA THR A 416 -20.75 9.32 -2.19
C THR A 416 -20.65 10.21 -3.42
N GLN A 417 -21.41 9.89 -4.48
CA GLN A 417 -21.35 10.59 -5.78
C GLN A 417 -19.93 10.66 -6.37
N ALA A 418 -19.06 9.72 -5.99
CA ALA A 418 -17.67 9.61 -6.45
C ALA A 418 -17.54 8.96 -7.85
N SER A 419 -18.63 8.56 -8.50
CA SER A 419 -18.59 7.95 -9.85
C SER A 419 -18.15 8.91 -10.95
N GLY A 420 -18.19 10.23 -10.71
CA GLY A 420 -17.79 11.25 -11.71
C GLY A 420 -16.35 11.06 -12.19
N ASP A 421 -15.44 10.71 -11.27
CA ASP A 421 -14.02 10.44 -11.56
C ASP A 421 -13.85 9.29 -12.56
N LEU A 422 -14.55 8.16 -12.34
CA LEU A 422 -14.52 7.01 -13.25
C LEU A 422 -15.06 7.36 -14.64
N VAL A 423 -16.14 8.13 -14.71
CA VAL A 423 -16.75 8.55 -16.00
C VAL A 423 -15.77 9.43 -16.77
N GLN A 424 -15.12 10.39 -16.10
CA GLN A 424 -14.13 11.25 -16.71
C GLN A 424 -12.93 10.45 -17.25
N LYS A 425 -12.44 9.47 -16.50
CA LYS A 425 -11.32 8.58 -16.89
C LYS A 425 -11.64 7.72 -18.11
N LEU A 426 -12.84 7.14 -18.13
CA LEU A 426 -13.30 6.37 -19.29
C LEU A 426 -13.48 7.27 -20.52
N GLY A 427 -13.99 8.49 -20.33
CA GLY A 427 -14.08 9.51 -21.38
C GLY A 427 -12.71 9.85 -21.99
N LYS A 428 -11.69 10.11 -21.14
CA LYS A 428 -10.31 10.35 -21.58
C LYS A 428 -9.67 9.17 -22.32
N SER A 429 -10.12 7.94 -22.03
CA SER A 429 -9.57 6.72 -22.64
C SER A 429 -10.27 6.32 -23.94
N ALA A 430 -11.43 6.91 -24.26
CA ALA A 430 -12.22 6.52 -25.43
C ALA A 430 -11.48 6.67 -26.78
N PRO A 431 -10.70 7.75 -27.03
CA PRO A 431 -9.93 7.87 -28.27
C PRO A 431 -8.89 6.76 -28.43
N SER A 432 -8.14 6.46 -27.36
CA SER A 432 -7.12 5.39 -27.37
C SER A 432 -7.73 4.01 -27.61
N ILE A 433 -8.95 3.75 -27.10
CA ILE A 433 -9.67 2.50 -27.39
C ILE A 433 -9.99 2.41 -28.89
N LEU A 434 -10.50 3.50 -29.49
CA LEU A 434 -10.85 3.53 -30.91
C LEU A 434 -9.62 3.31 -31.80
N GLU A 435 -8.48 3.92 -31.45
CA GLU A 435 -7.21 3.72 -32.13
C GLU A 435 -6.70 2.29 -32.02
N LEU A 436 -6.76 1.67 -30.83
CA LEU A 436 -6.32 0.30 -30.62
C LEU A 436 -7.17 -0.72 -31.40
N VAL A 437 -8.46 -0.43 -31.57
CA VAL A 437 -9.37 -1.22 -32.40
C VAL A 437 -9.05 -1.06 -33.88
N ALA A 438 -8.69 0.16 -34.32
CA ALA A 438 -8.36 0.46 -35.70
C ALA A 438 -6.99 -0.11 -36.13
N ASP A 439 -5.99 -0.06 -35.24
CA ASP A 439 -4.66 -0.65 -35.46
C ASP A 439 -4.17 -1.44 -34.23
N PRO A 440 -4.43 -2.76 -34.18
CA PRO A 440 -3.94 -3.62 -33.11
C PRO A 440 -2.41 -3.68 -33.00
N GLY A 441 -1.66 -3.26 -34.02
CA GLY A 441 -0.19 -3.21 -34.02
C GLY A 441 0.37 -2.20 -33.01
N LEU A 442 -0.38 -1.14 -32.70
CA LEU A 442 -0.06 -0.13 -31.68
C LEU A 442 0.06 -0.74 -30.27
N ALA A 443 -0.66 -1.84 -30.00
CA ALA A 443 -0.56 -2.58 -28.74
C ALA A 443 0.83 -3.19 -28.54
N LEU A 444 1.50 -3.62 -29.62
CA LEU A 444 2.83 -4.20 -29.56
C LEU A 444 3.90 -3.12 -29.38
N GLN A 445 3.70 -1.94 -29.98
CA GLN A 445 4.62 -0.81 -29.88
C GLN A 445 4.59 -0.17 -28.49
N SER A 446 3.41 -0.03 -27.89
CA SER A 446 3.24 0.48 -26.51
C SER A 446 3.87 -0.43 -25.45
N LEU A 447 3.92 -1.75 -25.68
CA LEU A 447 4.63 -2.71 -24.81
C LEU A 447 6.16 -2.68 -24.97
N GLY A 448 6.66 -2.07 -26.05
CA GLY A 448 8.08 -2.05 -26.42
C GLY A 448 8.78 -0.70 -26.26
N GLN A 449 8.05 0.37 -25.91
CA GLN A 449 8.62 1.70 -25.71
C GLN A 449 9.67 1.66 -24.58
N PRO A 450 10.94 2.02 -24.86
CA PRO A 450 11.92 2.26 -23.80
C PRO A 450 11.43 3.43 -22.93
N ASN A 451 11.77 3.42 -21.64
CA ASN A 451 11.55 4.58 -20.78
C ASN A 451 12.16 5.80 -21.48
N ALA A 452 11.37 6.84 -21.69
CA ALA A 452 11.83 8.08 -22.29
C ALA A 452 13.05 8.61 -21.51
N GLY A 453 14.06 9.12 -22.22
CA GLY A 453 15.18 9.80 -21.56
C GLY A 453 14.70 11.05 -20.82
N ALA A 454 15.47 11.54 -19.84
CA ALA A 454 15.09 12.69 -19.02
C ALA A 454 14.74 13.94 -19.85
N GLU A 455 15.40 14.15 -21.00
CA GLU A 455 15.08 15.23 -21.94
C GLU A 455 13.71 15.04 -22.61
N SER A 456 13.38 13.82 -23.04
CA SER A 456 12.07 13.52 -23.64
C SER A 456 10.94 13.54 -22.60
N GLU A 457 11.21 13.12 -21.37
CA GLU A 457 10.29 13.31 -20.24
C GLU A 457 10.06 14.80 -19.95
N LEU A 458 11.10 15.64 -20.00
CA LEU A 458 11.00 17.08 -19.82
C LEU A 458 10.17 17.73 -20.93
N GLU A 459 10.42 17.37 -22.19
CA GLU A 459 9.66 17.87 -23.34
C GLU A 459 8.18 17.49 -23.25
N GLN A 460 7.86 16.23 -22.89
CA GLN A 460 6.49 15.78 -22.68
C GLN A 460 5.83 16.52 -21.52
N TYR A 461 6.56 16.73 -20.43
CA TYR A 461 6.08 17.40 -19.24
C TYR A 461 5.81 18.89 -19.51
N VAL A 462 6.72 19.60 -20.16
CA VAL A 462 6.51 20.99 -20.63
C VAL A 462 5.32 21.05 -21.59
N ALA A 463 5.24 20.16 -22.59
CA ALA A 463 4.12 20.13 -23.53
C ALA A 463 2.76 19.90 -22.84
N SER A 464 2.71 19.06 -21.81
CA SER A 464 1.48 18.83 -21.02
C SER A 464 1.12 20.00 -20.11
N SER A 465 2.12 20.82 -19.73
CA SER A 465 1.96 21.99 -18.85
C SER A 465 1.63 23.28 -19.60
N VAL A 466 1.94 23.37 -20.89
CA VAL A 466 1.70 24.51 -21.79
C VAL A 466 0.23 24.64 -22.23
N VAL A 467 -0.66 23.73 -21.80
CA VAL A 467 -2.11 23.78 -22.12
C VAL A 467 -2.84 24.98 -21.47
N VAL A 468 -2.15 25.82 -20.71
CA VAL A 468 -2.69 27.11 -20.24
C VAL A 468 -2.45 28.16 -21.32
N ASP A 469 -3.53 28.76 -21.87
CA ASP A 469 -3.57 29.83 -22.88
C ASP A 469 -2.76 31.10 -22.49
N ASN A 470 -1.43 30.99 -22.39
CA ASN A 470 -0.55 32.12 -22.15
C ASN A 470 0.61 32.09 -23.18
N PRO A 471 0.66 33.09 -24.09
CA PRO A 471 1.65 33.13 -25.18
C PRO A 471 3.11 33.32 -24.71
N ASP A 472 3.35 33.69 -23.45
CA ASP A 472 4.70 33.91 -22.90
C ASP A 472 5.35 32.63 -22.33
N VAL A 473 4.56 31.56 -22.14
CA VAL A 473 5.01 30.28 -21.56
C VAL A 473 6.17 29.62 -22.34
N PRO A 474 6.19 29.61 -23.69
CA PRO A 474 7.28 28.98 -24.44
C PRO A 474 8.64 29.68 -24.30
N ALA A 475 8.69 30.91 -23.80
CA ALA A 475 9.94 31.64 -23.56
C ALA A 475 10.49 31.33 -22.15
N LEU A 476 9.66 31.42 -21.11
CA LEU A 476 10.05 31.08 -19.73
C LEU A 476 10.30 29.58 -19.52
N ALA A 477 9.62 28.69 -20.26
CA ALA A 477 9.90 27.26 -20.21
C ALA A 477 11.30 26.89 -20.74
N ARG A 478 11.97 27.78 -21.49
CA ARG A 478 13.36 27.58 -21.94
C ARG A 478 14.41 27.93 -20.88
N GLU A 479 14.01 28.62 -19.82
CA GLU A 479 14.89 28.96 -18.68
C GLU A 479 14.96 27.82 -17.64
N LEU A 480 14.17 26.76 -17.83
CA LEU A 480 14.18 25.58 -16.97
C LEU A 480 15.36 24.68 -17.31
N GLU A 481 16.27 24.53 -16.35
CA GLU A 481 17.37 23.56 -16.44
C GLU A 481 17.03 22.27 -15.70
N LEU A 482 17.47 21.13 -16.26
CA LEU A 482 17.48 19.87 -15.54
C LEU A 482 18.45 19.98 -14.36
N ALA A 483 17.93 19.81 -13.14
CA ALA A 483 18.76 19.64 -11.96
C ALA A 483 19.57 18.35 -12.09
N GLU A 484 20.84 18.39 -11.69
CA GLU A 484 21.66 17.19 -11.60
C GLU A 484 20.98 16.17 -10.67
N THR A 485 20.96 14.89 -11.07
CA THR A 485 20.41 13.85 -10.21
C THR A 485 21.30 13.74 -8.98
N GLU A 486 20.73 13.94 -7.78
CA GLU A 486 21.42 13.74 -6.50
C GLU A 486 21.64 12.25 -6.17
N ASP A 487 22.12 11.50 -7.15
CA ASP A 487 22.51 10.12 -6.98
C ASP A 487 23.70 10.03 -6.02
N ARG A 488 23.77 8.93 -5.29
CA ARG A 488 24.90 8.70 -4.40
C ARG A 488 26.18 8.61 -5.24
N PRO A 489 27.27 9.31 -4.87
CA PRO A 489 28.53 9.22 -5.62
C PRO A 489 29.00 7.77 -5.69
N VAL A 490 29.55 7.37 -6.83
CA VAL A 490 30.11 6.03 -7.05
C VAL A 490 31.13 5.75 -5.94
N SER A 491 31.04 4.56 -5.32
CA SER A 491 31.93 4.24 -4.20
C SER A 491 33.36 3.97 -4.68
N ALA A 492 34.34 4.15 -3.79
CA ALA A 492 35.73 3.80 -4.08
C ALA A 492 35.89 2.31 -4.43
N ALA A 493 35.11 1.44 -3.78
CA ALA A 493 35.07 0.02 -4.06
C ALA A 493 34.57 -0.25 -5.49
N SER A 494 33.50 0.42 -5.94
CA SER A 494 33.01 0.28 -7.31
C SER A 494 34.03 0.72 -8.35
N ARG A 495 34.69 1.86 -8.14
CA ARG A 495 35.76 2.33 -9.03
C ARG A 495 36.91 1.34 -9.11
N TRP A 496 37.29 0.76 -7.96
CA TRP A 496 38.34 -0.26 -7.90
C TRP A 496 37.93 -1.54 -8.65
N VAL A 497 36.72 -2.04 -8.45
CA VAL A 497 36.20 -3.22 -9.18
C VAL A 497 36.14 -2.93 -10.69
N ALA A 498 35.67 -1.75 -11.08
CA ALA A 498 35.64 -1.34 -12.48
C ALA A 498 37.05 -1.31 -13.09
N SER A 499 38.05 -0.82 -12.35
CA SER A 499 39.45 -0.77 -12.82
C SER A 499 40.07 -2.14 -13.08
N ILE A 500 39.63 -3.18 -12.37
CA ILE A 500 40.18 -4.55 -12.49
C ILE A 500 39.38 -5.39 -13.48
N THR A 501 38.06 -5.27 -13.46
CA THR A 501 37.16 -6.15 -14.22
C THR A 501 36.70 -5.55 -15.54
N GLY A 502 36.88 -4.24 -15.73
CA GLY A 502 36.30 -3.47 -16.85
C GLY A 502 34.78 -3.26 -16.74
N VAL A 503 34.15 -3.72 -15.65
CA VAL A 503 32.70 -3.68 -15.46
C VAL A 503 32.38 -2.75 -14.30
N ASP A 504 31.63 -1.68 -14.55
CA ASP A 504 31.17 -0.76 -13.52
C ASP A 504 29.99 -1.35 -12.72
N PRO A 505 30.18 -1.67 -11.42
CA PRO A 505 29.10 -2.22 -10.60
C PRO A 505 27.90 -1.28 -10.44
N SER A 506 28.13 0.03 -10.49
CA SER A 506 27.06 1.02 -10.36
C SER A 506 26.20 1.07 -11.62
N ALA A 507 26.82 1.06 -12.82
CA ALA A 507 26.11 0.93 -14.08
C ALA A 507 25.34 -0.40 -14.19
N LEU A 508 25.92 -1.52 -13.76
CA LEU A 508 25.23 -2.81 -13.70
C LEU A 508 24.00 -2.77 -12.77
N LEU A 509 24.15 -2.15 -11.60
CA LEU A 509 23.07 -2.00 -10.65
C LEU A 509 21.94 -1.15 -11.23
N SER A 510 22.25 -0.02 -11.86
CA SER A 510 21.27 0.84 -12.54
C SER A 510 20.58 0.12 -13.69
N PHE A 511 21.32 -0.65 -14.49
CA PHE A 511 20.76 -1.49 -15.54
C PHE A 511 19.78 -2.52 -14.97
N PHE A 512 20.12 -3.17 -13.86
CA PHE A 512 19.23 -4.15 -13.23
C PHE A 512 18.00 -3.47 -12.61
N TYR A 513 18.19 -2.37 -11.88
CA TYR A 513 17.13 -1.62 -11.19
C TYR A 513 16.07 -1.13 -12.18
N TYR A 514 16.48 -0.43 -13.23
CA TYR A 514 15.57 0.21 -14.19
C TYR A 514 15.23 -0.67 -15.40
N GLY A 515 16.15 -1.53 -15.85
CA GLY A 515 16.03 -2.25 -17.11
C GLY A 515 15.48 -3.68 -17.00
N VAL A 516 15.77 -4.38 -15.90
CA VAL A 516 15.55 -5.85 -15.81
C VAL A 516 14.56 -6.24 -14.71
N GLY A 517 14.67 -5.69 -13.50
CA GLY A 517 13.97 -6.23 -12.33
C GLY A 517 12.45 -6.21 -12.44
N SER A 518 11.84 -5.11 -12.91
CA SER A 518 10.39 -5.02 -13.14
C SER A 518 9.91 -5.94 -14.27
N LYS A 519 10.69 -6.07 -15.35
CA LYS A 519 10.40 -6.97 -16.48
C LYS A 519 10.44 -8.44 -16.07
N LEU A 520 11.32 -8.83 -15.14
CA LEU A 520 11.36 -10.19 -14.59
C LEU A 520 10.04 -10.56 -13.90
N TYR A 521 9.46 -9.63 -13.14
CA TYR A 521 8.16 -9.83 -12.51
C TYR A 521 7.05 -9.99 -13.54
N LEU A 522 6.99 -9.09 -14.54
CA LEU A 522 5.97 -9.13 -15.58
C LEU A 522 6.04 -10.43 -16.40
N LEU A 523 7.22 -10.77 -16.91
CA LEU A 523 7.46 -11.98 -17.71
C LEU A 523 7.21 -13.25 -16.89
N GLY A 524 7.70 -13.30 -15.65
CA GLY A 524 7.49 -14.45 -14.77
C GLY A 524 6.00 -14.67 -14.44
N CYS A 525 5.26 -13.60 -14.15
CA CYS A 525 3.81 -13.68 -13.92
C CYS A 525 3.06 -14.12 -15.19
N GLY A 526 3.40 -13.55 -16.36
CA GLY A 526 2.78 -13.89 -17.64
C GLY A 526 3.03 -15.35 -18.03
N VAL A 527 4.29 -15.78 -18.06
CA VAL A 527 4.69 -17.17 -18.37
C VAL A 527 4.07 -18.13 -17.37
N GLY A 528 4.14 -17.84 -16.07
CA GLY A 528 3.53 -18.66 -15.02
C GLY A 528 2.02 -18.84 -15.21
N THR A 529 1.32 -17.77 -15.61
CA THR A 529 -0.14 -17.78 -15.84
C THR A 529 -0.49 -18.63 -17.05
N LEU A 530 0.22 -18.46 -18.17
CA LEU A 530 0.04 -19.27 -19.37
C LEU A 530 0.30 -20.75 -19.10
N LEU A 531 1.36 -21.08 -18.34
CA LEU A 531 1.66 -22.45 -17.96
C LEU A 531 0.55 -23.07 -17.11
N LEU A 532 -0.02 -22.33 -16.16
CA LEU A 532 -1.15 -22.81 -15.36
C LEU A 532 -2.45 -22.95 -16.17
N LEU A 533 -2.68 -22.12 -17.18
CA LEU A 533 -3.86 -22.19 -18.06
C LEU A 533 -3.79 -23.34 -19.08
N PHE A 534 -2.63 -23.59 -19.67
CA PHE A 534 -2.52 -24.49 -20.81
C PHE A 534 -1.82 -25.82 -20.49
N SER A 535 -0.95 -25.88 -19.50
CA SER A 535 -0.21 -27.11 -19.16
C SER A 535 -0.93 -27.94 -18.10
N ARG A 536 -1.70 -28.94 -18.54
CA ARG A 536 -2.33 -29.95 -17.65
C ARG A 536 -1.30 -30.64 -16.75
N ARG A 537 -0.12 -30.94 -17.28
CA ARG A 537 0.98 -31.59 -16.53
C ARG A 537 1.45 -30.75 -15.36
N ILE A 538 1.51 -29.43 -15.53
CA ILE A 538 1.90 -28.51 -14.44
C ILE A 538 0.78 -28.42 -13.41
N ARG A 539 -0.48 -28.27 -13.84
CA ARG A 539 -1.62 -28.24 -12.91
C ARG A 539 -1.74 -29.50 -12.06
N GLN A 540 -1.54 -30.68 -12.66
CA GLN A 540 -1.59 -31.96 -11.96
C GLN A 540 -0.53 -32.11 -10.86
N ARG A 541 0.55 -31.31 -10.87
CA ARG A 541 1.53 -31.27 -9.77
C ARG A 541 0.97 -30.59 -8.52
N PHE A 542 -0.13 -29.86 -8.63
CA PHE A 542 -0.78 -29.12 -7.56
C PHE A 542 -2.15 -29.74 -7.26
N GLN A 543 -2.15 -30.87 -6.52
CA GLN A 543 -3.33 -31.73 -6.27
C GLN A 543 -4.56 -31.04 -5.62
N GLN A 544 -4.49 -29.74 -5.33
CA GLN A 544 -5.55 -28.98 -4.65
C GLN A 544 -5.92 -27.68 -5.37
N MET A 545 -5.27 -27.30 -6.47
CA MET A 545 -5.50 -26.01 -7.11
C MET A 545 -6.80 -26.03 -7.93
N PRO A 546 -7.81 -25.21 -7.58
CA PRO A 546 -9.04 -25.13 -8.37
C PRO A 546 -8.77 -24.48 -9.74
N VAL A 547 -9.49 -24.90 -10.78
CA VAL A 547 -9.44 -24.28 -12.11
C VAL A 547 -9.78 -22.78 -12.07
N LEU A 548 -10.55 -22.36 -11.08
CA LEU A 548 -10.85 -20.95 -10.83
C LEU A 548 -9.57 -20.12 -10.60
N TYR A 549 -8.51 -20.68 -10.00
CA TYR A 549 -7.30 -19.92 -9.68
C TYR A 549 -6.57 -19.41 -10.93
N PRO A 550 -6.20 -20.26 -11.92
CA PRO A 550 -5.62 -19.78 -13.18
C PRO A 550 -6.48 -18.75 -13.93
N ILE A 551 -7.82 -18.86 -13.85
CA ILE A 551 -8.75 -17.90 -14.47
C ILE A 551 -8.65 -16.53 -13.80
N TRP A 552 -8.57 -16.49 -12.47
CA TRP A 552 -8.35 -15.25 -11.72
C TRP A 552 -6.97 -14.64 -11.98
N ALA A 553 -5.92 -15.46 -12.07
CA ALA A 553 -4.59 -15.01 -12.45
C ALA A 553 -4.62 -14.35 -13.84
N PHE A 554 -5.30 -14.96 -14.81
CA PHE A 554 -5.50 -14.36 -16.12
C PHE A 554 -6.27 -13.04 -16.06
N ALA A 555 -7.40 -12.99 -15.35
CA ALA A 555 -8.20 -11.78 -15.22
C ALA A 555 -7.39 -10.62 -14.61
N ALA A 556 -6.59 -10.89 -13.57
CA ALA A 556 -5.72 -9.88 -12.96
C ALA A 556 -4.62 -9.40 -13.92
N ALA A 557 -3.94 -10.32 -14.63
CA ALA A 557 -2.96 -9.96 -15.65
C ALA A 557 -3.59 -9.14 -16.79
N PHE A 558 -4.80 -9.50 -17.21
CA PHE A 558 -5.53 -8.79 -18.25
C PHE A 558 -5.91 -7.37 -17.82
N VAL A 559 -6.37 -7.17 -16.58
CA VAL A 559 -6.67 -5.83 -16.04
C VAL A 559 -5.42 -4.95 -15.98
N VAL A 560 -4.26 -5.50 -15.61
CA VAL A 560 -2.98 -4.76 -15.68
C VAL A 560 -2.62 -4.44 -17.14
N GLY A 561 -2.77 -5.40 -18.05
CA GLY A 561 -2.56 -5.18 -19.48
C GLY A 561 -3.42 -4.06 -20.04
N LEU A 562 -4.70 -3.98 -19.64
CA LEU A 562 -5.58 -2.88 -20.02
C LEU A 562 -5.07 -1.52 -19.56
N GLN A 563 -4.47 -1.41 -18.38
CA GLN A 563 -3.89 -0.13 -17.95
C GLN A 563 -2.67 0.27 -18.77
N VAL A 564 -1.83 -0.69 -19.16
CA VAL A 564 -0.69 -0.42 -20.02
C VAL A 564 -1.14 0.08 -21.40
N LEU A 565 -2.26 -0.47 -21.90
CA LEU A 565 -2.80 -0.14 -23.22
C LEU A 565 -3.68 1.12 -23.24
N LEU A 566 -4.18 1.55 -22.08
CA LEU A 566 -5.15 2.65 -21.94
C LEU A 566 -4.59 3.75 -21.02
N PRO A 567 -3.88 4.75 -21.57
CA PRO A 567 -3.17 5.77 -20.78
C PRO A 567 -4.08 6.52 -19.79
N GLY A 568 -5.33 6.81 -20.17
CA GLY A 568 -6.29 7.48 -19.28
C GLY A 568 -6.69 6.67 -18.04
N LEU A 569 -6.53 5.34 -18.05
CA LEU A 569 -6.70 4.49 -16.87
C LEU A 569 -5.41 4.41 -16.01
N ALA A 570 -4.24 4.59 -16.63
CA ALA A 570 -2.96 4.53 -15.95
C ALA A 570 -2.58 5.83 -15.23
N ALA A 571 -3.04 6.99 -15.73
CA ALA A 571 -2.63 8.33 -15.28
C ALA A 571 -2.75 8.55 -13.77
N ASP A 572 -3.81 8.05 -13.12
CA ASP A 572 -4.09 8.39 -11.71
C ASP A 572 -3.81 7.23 -10.74
N TYR A 573 -3.94 5.97 -11.18
CA TYR A 573 -3.70 4.82 -10.31
C TYR A 573 -2.26 4.32 -10.36
N GLY A 574 -1.55 4.51 -11.48
CA GLY A 574 -0.19 4.03 -11.69
C GLY A 574 -0.11 2.52 -11.97
N ILE A 575 0.57 2.18 -13.07
CA ILE A 575 0.86 0.79 -13.48
C ILE A 575 1.56 -0.02 -12.37
N PRO A 576 2.55 0.51 -11.62
CA PRO A 576 3.21 -0.25 -10.57
C PRO A 576 2.26 -0.67 -9.44
N ARG A 577 1.31 0.20 -9.07
CA ARG A 577 0.29 -0.06 -8.05
C ARG A 577 -0.73 -1.11 -8.53
N ALA A 578 -1.14 -1.04 -9.80
CA ALA A 578 -1.98 -2.07 -10.43
C ALA A 578 -1.31 -3.44 -10.49
N PHE A 579 -0.03 -3.46 -10.86
CA PHE A 579 0.75 -4.68 -10.87
C PHE A 579 0.85 -5.27 -9.47
N MET A 580 1.09 -4.46 -8.43
CA MET A 580 1.14 -4.91 -7.05
C MET A 580 -0.19 -5.53 -6.57
N GLN A 581 -1.33 -4.91 -6.91
CA GLN A 581 -2.66 -5.48 -6.65
C GLN A 581 -2.84 -6.83 -7.36
N ALA A 582 -2.47 -6.92 -8.64
CA ALA A 582 -2.54 -8.15 -9.40
C ALA A 582 -1.59 -9.22 -8.86
N PHE A 583 -0.44 -8.84 -8.32
CA PHE A 583 0.53 -9.76 -7.71
C PHE A 583 -0.08 -10.57 -6.55
N LEU A 584 -1.13 -10.05 -5.89
CA LEU A 584 -1.85 -10.78 -4.85
C LEU A 584 -2.42 -12.13 -5.34
N VAL A 585 -2.68 -12.27 -6.65
CA VAL A 585 -2.99 -13.56 -7.29
C VAL A 585 -1.88 -14.05 -8.24
N LEU A 586 -1.08 -13.16 -8.83
CA LEU A 586 0.00 -13.54 -9.75
C LEU A 586 1.25 -14.10 -9.05
N GLY A 587 1.35 -14.00 -7.72
CA GLY A 587 2.49 -14.52 -6.98
C GLY A 587 2.69 -16.04 -7.10
N ILE A 588 1.62 -16.85 -7.14
CA ILE A 588 1.74 -18.29 -7.43
C ILE A 588 2.28 -18.55 -8.85
N PRO A 589 1.70 -17.96 -9.92
CA PRO A 589 2.29 -17.98 -11.25
C PRO A 589 3.78 -17.61 -11.27
N MET A 590 4.16 -16.54 -10.59
CA MET A 590 5.56 -16.11 -10.49
C MET A 590 6.45 -17.21 -9.91
N VAL A 591 6.06 -17.84 -8.80
CA VAL A 591 6.83 -18.95 -8.21
C VAL A 591 6.87 -20.19 -9.12
N VAL A 592 5.80 -20.46 -9.88
CA VAL A 592 5.79 -21.53 -10.89
C VAL A 592 6.84 -21.26 -11.97
N ALA A 593 6.92 -20.03 -12.48
CA ALA A 593 7.92 -19.62 -13.46
C ALA A 593 9.35 -19.72 -12.90
N VAL A 594 9.59 -19.22 -11.68
CA VAL A 594 10.90 -19.28 -11.02
C VAL A 594 11.36 -20.74 -10.80
N ARG A 595 10.47 -21.62 -10.35
CA ARG A 595 10.80 -23.05 -10.17
C ARG A 595 11.06 -23.76 -11.49
N LEU A 596 10.39 -23.36 -12.56
CA LEU A 596 10.64 -23.89 -13.90
C LEU A 596 12.00 -23.44 -14.42
N LEU A 597 12.32 -22.14 -14.28
CA LEU A 597 13.59 -21.56 -14.70
C LEU A 597 14.78 -22.31 -14.11
N PHE A 598 14.71 -22.65 -12.82
CA PHE A 598 15.79 -23.37 -12.12
C PHE A 598 15.59 -24.88 -12.04
N SER A 599 14.64 -25.47 -12.79
CA SER A 599 14.26 -26.88 -12.60
C SER A 599 15.39 -27.86 -12.90
N ARG A 600 16.34 -27.48 -13.78
CA ARG A 600 17.50 -28.30 -14.20
C ARG A 600 18.73 -28.15 -13.29
N VAL A 601 18.70 -27.27 -12.28
CA VAL A 601 19.86 -26.99 -11.43
C VAL A 601 19.81 -27.84 -10.15
N ARG A 602 20.88 -28.60 -9.85
CA ARG A 602 20.95 -29.48 -8.66
C ARG A 602 20.69 -28.73 -7.35
N ARG A 603 21.17 -27.49 -7.25
CA ARG A 603 21.05 -26.61 -6.07
C ARG A 603 19.93 -25.56 -6.21
N ARG A 604 18.87 -25.85 -6.98
CA ARG A 604 17.78 -24.89 -7.31
C ARG A 604 17.23 -24.07 -6.13
N ARG A 605 17.13 -24.66 -4.94
CA ARG A 605 16.62 -23.95 -3.74
C ARG A 605 17.40 -22.68 -3.40
N TRP A 606 18.70 -22.66 -3.69
CA TRP A 606 19.54 -21.48 -3.45
C TRP A 606 19.27 -20.39 -4.48
N LEU A 607 19.02 -20.76 -5.74
CA LEU A 607 18.65 -19.81 -6.79
C LEU A 607 17.23 -19.27 -6.61
N GLU A 608 16.28 -20.12 -6.19
CA GLU A 608 14.91 -19.74 -5.88
C GLU A 608 14.83 -18.64 -4.80
N VAL A 609 15.70 -18.70 -3.79
CA VAL A 609 15.75 -17.69 -2.72
C VAL A 609 16.68 -16.52 -3.05
N ALA A 610 17.72 -16.75 -3.85
CA ALA A 610 18.63 -15.68 -4.26
C ALA A 610 17.91 -14.62 -5.09
N LEU A 611 16.96 -15.01 -5.96
CA LEU A 611 16.21 -14.04 -6.77
C LEU A 611 15.49 -12.97 -5.92
N PRO A 612 14.55 -13.30 -5.01
CA PRO A 612 13.92 -12.30 -4.16
C PRO A 612 14.92 -11.60 -3.21
N ALA A 613 15.99 -12.27 -2.78
CA ALA A 613 17.03 -11.63 -1.97
C ALA A 613 17.78 -10.53 -2.74
N VAL A 614 18.14 -10.79 -4.00
CA VAL A 614 18.79 -9.80 -4.88
C VAL A 614 17.83 -8.65 -5.16
N LEU A 615 16.57 -8.94 -5.49
CA LEU A 615 15.55 -7.90 -5.72
C LEU A 615 15.38 -7.03 -4.47
N LEU A 616 15.33 -7.63 -3.29
CA LEU A 616 15.28 -6.89 -2.03
C LEU A 616 16.52 -6.02 -1.82
N VAL A 617 17.73 -6.54 -2.03
CA VAL A 617 18.99 -5.76 -1.88
C VAL A 617 19.05 -4.58 -2.84
N VAL A 618 18.55 -4.76 -4.07
CA VAL A 618 18.50 -3.71 -5.09
C VAL A 618 17.47 -2.65 -4.75
N TYR A 619 16.22 -3.05 -4.47
CA TYR A 619 15.10 -2.11 -4.32
C TYR A 619 14.97 -1.49 -2.93
N SER A 620 15.60 -2.05 -1.91
CA SER A 620 15.61 -1.47 -0.56
C SER A 620 16.59 -0.32 -0.36
N GLY A 621 17.47 -0.05 -1.32
CA GLY A 621 18.54 0.94 -1.18
C GLY A 621 19.85 0.41 -0.61
N LEU A 622 19.93 -0.86 -0.22
CA LEU A 622 21.17 -1.42 0.36
C LEU A 622 22.31 -1.49 -0.67
N ALA A 623 22.02 -1.92 -1.91
CA ALA A 623 23.04 -1.99 -2.95
C ALA A 623 23.69 -0.62 -3.24
N PRO A 624 22.92 0.47 -3.44
CA PRO A 624 23.49 1.82 -3.55
C PRO A 624 24.43 2.21 -2.41
N GLN A 625 24.19 1.77 -1.17
CA GLN A 625 25.09 2.08 -0.04
C GLN A 625 26.53 1.57 -0.28
N LEU A 626 26.66 0.45 -1.00
CA LEU A 626 27.93 -0.20 -1.31
C LEU A 626 28.51 0.28 -2.63
N THR A 627 27.69 0.45 -3.66
CA THR A 627 28.18 0.72 -5.02
C THR A 627 28.20 2.20 -5.39
N GLY A 628 27.30 3.00 -4.81
CA GLY A 628 26.92 4.30 -5.36
C GLY A 628 26.22 4.19 -6.72
N GLY A 629 25.94 5.33 -7.35
CA GLY A 629 25.39 5.51 -8.70
C GLY A 629 23.88 5.35 -8.84
N LEU A 630 23.15 5.27 -7.73
CA LEU A 630 21.70 5.28 -7.68
C LEU A 630 21.20 6.30 -6.66
N HIS A 631 19.93 6.68 -6.78
CA HIS A 631 19.28 7.65 -5.93
C HIS A 631 19.33 7.25 -4.45
N ARG A 632 19.44 8.27 -3.60
CA ARG A 632 19.41 8.12 -2.15
C ARG A 632 18.02 7.71 -1.70
N GLN A 633 17.94 6.76 -0.76
CA GLN A 633 16.69 6.24 -0.23
C GLN A 633 16.33 6.93 1.08
N LEU A 634 15.08 7.36 1.22
CA LEU A 634 14.59 8.10 2.40
C LEU A 634 14.80 7.31 3.70
N SER A 635 14.66 5.99 3.65
CA SER A 635 14.83 5.09 4.81
C SER A 635 16.27 5.02 5.33
N LEU A 636 17.24 5.54 4.57
CA LEU A 636 18.66 5.46 4.89
C LEU A 636 19.35 6.82 5.01
N GLU A 637 18.82 7.90 4.41
CA GLU A 637 19.52 9.19 4.33
C GLU A 637 18.59 10.40 4.50
N ASN A 638 19.16 11.52 4.99
CA ASN A 638 18.53 12.85 5.06
C ASN A 638 18.97 13.74 3.87
N ALA A 639 19.05 13.18 2.67
CA ALA A 639 19.54 13.89 1.48
C ALA A 639 19.01 13.22 0.21
N GLY A 640 19.08 13.91 -0.93
CA GLY A 640 18.55 13.41 -2.20
C GLY A 640 17.18 14.00 -2.52
N SER A 641 16.82 13.95 -3.80
CA SER A 641 15.50 14.34 -4.31
C SER A 641 14.34 13.67 -3.56
N TYR A 642 14.48 12.39 -3.19
CA TYR A 642 13.44 11.70 -2.42
C TYR A 642 13.26 12.31 -1.02
N TYR A 643 14.34 12.70 -0.34
CA TYR A 643 14.21 13.41 0.94
C TYR A 643 13.56 14.78 0.75
N GLY A 644 14.03 15.58 -0.23
CA GLY A 644 13.49 16.92 -0.48
C GLY A 644 12.00 16.94 -0.83
N THR A 645 11.50 15.95 -1.55
CA THR A 645 10.10 15.89 -2.04
C THR A 645 9.08 15.38 -1.03
N VAL A 646 9.48 14.53 -0.08
CA VAL A 646 8.51 13.83 0.78
C VAL A 646 8.74 13.98 2.28
N TYR A 647 9.84 14.59 2.70
CA TYR A 647 10.16 14.76 4.12
C TYR A 647 9.71 16.16 4.62
N PRO A 648 8.56 16.27 5.32
CA PRO A 648 8.18 17.52 5.96
C PRO A 648 9.08 17.84 7.15
N THR A 649 9.51 19.09 7.27
CA THR A 649 10.28 19.60 8.40
C THR A 649 9.44 20.42 9.38
N ASP A 650 10.00 20.73 10.55
CA ASP A 650 9.39 21.65 11.52
C ASP A 650 9.21 23.05 10.93
N ALA A 651 10.14 23.48 10.07
CA ALA A 651 10.08 24.78 9.41
C ALA A 651 8.92 24.85 8.42
N ASP A 652 8.71 23.78 7.63
CA ASP A 652 7.59 23.68 6.69
C ASP A 652 6.26 23.74 7.45
N THR A 653 6.12 22.95 8.52
CA THR A 653 4.90 22.90 9.32
C THR A 653 4.57 24.25 9.97
N ARG A 654 5.57 24.94 10.53
CA ARG A 654 5.36 26.28 11.12
C ARG A 654 4.98 27.33 10.07
N ALA A 655 5.55 27.25 8.87
CA ALA A 655 5.21 28.15 7.78
C ALA A 655 3.75 27.95 7.32
N VAL A 656 3.28 26.71 7.24
CA VAL A 656 1.87 26.41 6.92
C VAL A 656 0.93 26.95 7.99
N LEU A 657 1.24 26.74 9.27
CA LEU A 657 0.45 27.29 10.36
C LEU A 657 0.42 28.83 10.31
N TRP A 658 1.57 29.45 10.06
CA TRP A 658 1.66 30.91 9.88
C TRP A 658 0.80 31.39 8.71
N VAL A 659 0.81 30.68 7.57
CA VAL A 659 -0.06 30.98 6.43
C VAL A 659 -1.53 30.90 6.85
N GLY A 660 -1.89 29.85 7.58
CA GLY A 660 -3.24 29.65 8.08
C GLY A 660 -3.76 30.84 8.91
N ASP A 661 -2.89 31.36 9.78
CA ASP A 661 -3.22 32.44 10.72
C ASP A 661 -3.14 33.86 10.13
N ASN A 662 -2.34 34.08 9.06
CA ASN A 662 -1.99 35.42 8.59
C ASN A 662 -2.46 35.74 7.16
N ILE A 663 -2.73 34.72 6.35
CA ILE A 663 -3.27 34.93 5.00
C ILE A 663 -4.80 34.96 5.08
N PRO A 664 -5.51 35.80 4.31
CA PRO A 664 -6.97 35.80 4.30
C PRO A 664 -7.55 34.49 3.74
N GLU A 665 -8.61 33.98 4.37
CA GLU A 665 -9.33 32.80 3.90
C GLU A 665 -9.79 32.95 2.44
N GLY A 666 -9.64 31.89 1.64
CA GLY A 666 -9.95 31.91 0.20
C GLY A 666 -8.85 32.51 -0.69
N SER A 667 -7.76 33.04 -0.14
CA SER A 667 -6.59 33.43 -0.92
C SER A 667 -5.93 32.22 -1.57
N LYS A 668 -5.44 32.38 -2.80
CA LYS A 668 -4.71 31.32 -3.50
C LYS A 668 -3.26 31.25 -3.01
N VAL A 669 -2.94 30.19 -2.29
CA VAL A 669 -1.57 29.88 -1.84
C VAL A 669 -1.04 28.71 -2.67
N ASN A 670 -0.03 29.00 -3.49
CA ASN A 670 0.66 28.00 -4.29
C ASN A 670 1.84 27.45 -3.49
N PHE A 671 1.93 26.13 -3.38
CA PHE A 671 3.06 25.45 -2.76
C PHE A 671 3.98 24.97 -3.86
N ALA A 672 5.26 25.33 -3.78
CA ALA A 672 6.22 24.94 -4.78
C ALA A 672 6.75 23.50 -4.57
N ASP A 673 6.56 22.91 -3.38
CA ASP A 673 6.80 21.49 -3.09
C ASP A 673 5.60 20.87 -2.33
N PHE A 674 5.35 19.59 -2.59
CA PHE A 674 4.35 18.79 -1.89
C PHE A 674 4.68 18.62 -0.41
N ALA A 675 5.97 18.49 -0.04
CA ALA A 675 6.41 18.26 1.34
C ALA A 675 5.88 19.30 2.33
N ALA A 676 5.75 20.57 1.91
CA ALA A 676 5.24 21.65 2.74
C ALA A 676 3.73 21.86 2.63
N ALA A 677 3.03 21.23 1.68
CA ALA A 677 1.70 21.68 1.30
C ALA A 677 0.55 21.12 2.15
N TYR A 678 0.83 20.11 2.98
CA TYR A 678 -0.19 19.39 3.71
C TYR A 678 0.25 19.10 5.13
N GLY A 679 -0.13 20.00 6.00
CA GLY A 679 0.05 19.80 7.41
C GLY A 679 -0.80 20.82 8.15
N TYR A 680 -1.90 20.35 8.73
CA TYR A 680 -2.50 20.95 9.93
C TYR A 680 -3.54 22.08 9.78
N HIS A 681 -3.85 22.59 8.58
CA HIS A 681 -4.93 23.56 8.42
C HIS A 681 -6.06 23.09 7.47
N PRO A 682 -7.30 22.90 7.96
CA PRO A 682 -8.43 22.39 7.18
C PRO A 682 -9.08 23.45 6.26
N THR A 683 -8.80 24.74 6.47
CA THR A 683 -9.66 25.84 5.99
C THR A 683 -9.28 26.41 4.62
N TYR A 684 -8.18 25.96 4.01
CA TYR A 684 -7.82 26.44 2.67
C TYR A 684 -8.14 25.35 1.64
N PRO A 685 -9.00 25.63 0.65
CA PRO A 685 -9.04 24.85 -0.58
C PRO A 685 -7.71 25.09 -1.28
N TYR A 686 -6.72 24.28 -0.95
CA TYR A 686 -5.43 24.34 -1.60
C TYR A 686 -5.62 23.92 -3.05
N ASP A 687 -5.57 24.90 -3.95
CA ASP A 687 -5.68 24.68 -5.38
C ASP A 687 -4.30 24.21 -5.85
N PHE A 688 -4.08 22.89 -5.75
CA PHE A 688 -2.89 22.25 -6.28
C PHE A 688 -2.90 22.44 -7.78
N THR A 689 -2.20 23.46 -8.26
CA THR A 689 -1.74 23.44 -9.64
C THR A 689 -0.92 22.17 -9.81
N ALA A 690 -1.11 21.51 -10.96
CA ALA A 690 -0.39 20.33 -11.41
C ALA A 690 1.07 20.30 -10.94
N PRO A 691 1.68 19.12 -10.71
CA PRO A 691 3.09 19.01 -10.34
C PRO A 691 3.91 20.03 -11.12
N GLY A 692 4.76 20.80 -10.42
CA GLY A 692 5.50 21.93 -10.95
C GLY A 692 4.68 23.21 -11.06
N LEU A 693 4.60 23.98 -9.97
CA LEU A 693 4.22 25.39 -10.07
C LEU A 693 5.31 26.09 -10.88
N PHE A 694 5.05 26.35 -12.15
CA PHE A 694 5.95 27.20 -12.89
C PHE A 694 5.76 28.64 -12.44
N PRO A 695 6.82 29.44 -12.34
CA PRO A 695 6.69 30.82 -11.91
C PRO A 695 5.74 31.66 -12.81
N PHE A 696 5.56 31.26 -14.08
CA PHE A 696 4.63 31.89 -15.02
C PHE A 696 3.15 31.54 -14.76
N GLN A 697 2.86 30.51 -13.97
CA GLN A 697 1.49 30.16 -13.54
C GLN A 697 1.04 30.98 -12.32
N VAL A 698 1.98 31.62 -11.63
CA VAL A 698 1.73 32.48 -10.47
C VAL A 698 1.19 33.82 -10.94
N LYS A 699 -0.07 34.12 -10.61
CA LYS A 699 -0.71 35.39 -10.97
C LYS A 699 -0.39 36.47 -9.95
N ARG A 700 -0.51 37.72 -10.37
CA ARG A 700 -0.48 38.88 -9.48
C ARG A 700 -1.50 38.71 -8.34
N GLY A 701 -1.05 38.85 -7.09
CA GLY A 701 -1.86 38.64 -5.90
C GLY A 701 -1.82 37.24 -5.31
N ASP A 702 -1.28 36.25 -6.04
CA ASP A 702 -1.08 34.89 -5.51
C ASP A 702 0.06 34.86 -4.50
N TYR A 703 -0.04 33.93 -3.55
CA TYR A 703 1.01 33.63 -2.59
C TYR A 703 1.80 32.40 -3.06
N VAL A 704 3.11 32.38 -2.82
CA VAL A 704 4.00 31.25 -3.17
C VAL A 704 4.86 30.88 -1.98
N LEU A 705 4.70 29.66 -1.48
CA LEU A 705 5.51 29.11 -0.39
C LEU A 705 6.59 28.18 -0.97
N LEU A 706 7.85 28.56 -0.76
CA LEU A 706 9.04 27.78 -1.10
C LEU A 706 9.53 27.03 0.14
N ALA A 707 9.58 25.70 0.05
CA ALA A 707 10.01 24.81 1.12
C ALA A 707 11.55 24.71 1.23
N GLY A 708 12.03 24.06 2.31
CA GLY A 708 13.44 23.80 2.63
C GLY A 708 14.34 23.45 1.45
N SER A 709 13.93 22.43 0.70
CA SER A 709 14.66 21.89 -0.46
C SER A 709 14.89 22.92 -1.57
N GLN A 710 14.08 23.98 -1.64
CA GLN A 710 14.09 24.93 -2.75
C GLN A 710 14.83 26.22 -2.44
N THR A 711 14.92 26.61 -1.17
CA THR A 711 15.67 27.80 -0.76
C THR A 711 17.18 27.60 -0.80
N GLU A 712 17.67 26.37 -0.63
CA GLU A 712 19.11 26.07 -0.63
C GLU A 712 19.66 25.82 -2.04
N ASP A 713 18.96 25.02 -2.87
CA ASP A 713 19.46 24.61 -4.19
C ASP A 713 18.67 25.16 -5.38
N HIS A 714 17.55 25.86 -5.12
CA HIS A 714 16.65 26.37 -6.16
C HIS A 714 16.06 25.28 -7.07
N VAL A 715 15.89 24.05 -6.57
CA VAL A 715 15.39 22.91 -7.36
C VAL A 715 13.95 22.54 -6.98
N VAL A 716 13.06 22.52 -7.96
CA VAL A 716 11.71 21.95 -7.87
C VAL A 716 11.73 20.55 -8.46
N TYR A 717 11.52 19.55 -7.63
CA TYR A 717 11.43 18.17 -8.09
C TYR A 717 10.02 17.86 -8.61
N THR A 718 9.94 17.28 -9.81
CA THR A 718 8.66 16.89 -10.41
C THR A 718 8.35 15.42 -10.09
N PHE A 719 7.07 15.10 -9.84
CA PHE A 719 6.67 13.78 -9.39
C PHE A 719 6.82 12.72 -10.49
N GLY A 720 7.42 11.57 -10.14
CA GLY A 720 7.47 10.38 -10.99
C GLY A 720 8.48 10.44 -12.14
N SER A 721 9.13 11.58 -12.35
CA SER A 721 10.21 11.75 -13.32
C SER A 721 11.57 11.76 -12.62
N ARG A 722 12.64 11.60 -13.39
CA ARG A 722 14.01 11.83 -12.89
C ARG A 722 14.40 13.32 -12.89
N ILE A 723 13.41 14.20 -13.04
CA ILE A 723 13.63 15.60 -13.41
C ILE A 723 13.40 16.46 -12.18
N GLY A 724 14.50 16.99 -11.62
CA GLY A 724 14.44 18.24 -10.90
C GLY A 724 14.53 19.39 -11.89
N LEU A 725 13.81 20.46 -11.63
CA LEU A 725 13.84 21.70 -12.41
C LEU A 725 14.50 22.77 -11.55
N LYS A 726 15.58 23.36 -12.03
CA LYS A 726 16.16 24.52 -11.34
C LYS A 726 15.34 25.77 -11.68
N ILE A 727 14.78 26.42 -10.66
CA ILE A 727 14.06 27.70 -10.81
C ILE A 727 14.95 28.83 -10.30
N THR A 728 15.37 29.73 -11.17
CA THR A 728 16.21 30.87 -10.76
C THR A 728 15.45 31.85 -9.84
N PRO A 729 16.13 32.48 -8.86
CA PRO A 729 15.52 33.51 -8.00
C PRO A 729 14.92 34.69 -8.76
N GLU A 730 15.44 34.97 -9.96
CA GLU A 730 14.99 36.04 -10.85
C GLU A 730 13.50 35.90 -11.22
N VAL A 731 12.97 34.68 -11.26
CA VAL A 731 11.55 34.48 -11.61
C VAL A 731 10.59 34.97 -10.51
N TYR A 732 11.09 35.16 -9.29
CA TYR A 732 10.38 35.78 -8.17
C TYR A 732 10.77 37.25 -7.93
N ALA A 733 11.60 37.87 -8.77
CA ALA A 733 12.11 39.23 -8.56
C ALA A 733 11.01 40.31 -8.43
N SER A 734 9.80 40.05 -8.94
CA SER A 734 8.61 40.89 -8.77
C SER A 734 7.67 40.42 -7.64
N SER A 735 8.21 39.98 -6.51
CA SER A 735 7.43 39.47 -5.38
C SER A 735 7.86 40.08 -4.05
N GLU A 736 6.92 40.27 -3.15
CA GLU A 736 7.15 40.74 -1.77
C GLU A 736 7.35 39.53 -0.85
N LEU A 737 8.46 39.48 -0.10
CA LEU A 737 8.70 38.44 0.90
C LEU A 737 7.87 38.74 2.17
N LEU A 738 6.99 37.83 2.54
CA LEU A 738 6.08 37.97 3.69
C LEU A 738 6.50 37.16 4.92
N TYR A 739 7.15 36.02 4.72
CA TYR A 739 7.61 35.15 5.80
C TYR A 739 8.94 34.50 5.42
N SER A 740 9.85 34.36 6.40
CA SER A 740 11.06 33.56 6.25
C SER A 740 11.47 32.90 7.56
N SER A 741 11.82 31.62 7.51
CA SER A 741 12.42 30.87 8.62
C SER A 741 13.87 30.44 8.35
N GLY A 742 14.53 31.07 7.37
CA GLY A 742 15.84 30.66 6.86
C GLY A 742 15.75 29.60 5.76
N THR A 743 15.00 28.52 6.00
CA THR A 743 14.79 27.41 5.05
C THR A 743 13.42 27.43 4.36
N VAL A 744 12.46 28.22 4.83
CA VAL A 744 11.15 28.33 4.17
C VAL A 744 10.88 29.80 3.93
N GLN A 745 10.38 30.14 2.75
CA GLN A 745 10.10 31.50 2.34
C GLN A 745 8.70 31.59 1.71
N LEU A 746 7.93 32.61 2.08
CA LEU A 746 6.63 32.92 1.49
C LEU A 746 6.70 34.26 0.76
N PHE A 747 6.30 34.26 -0.49
CA PHE A 747 6.23 35.44 -1.34
C PHE A 747 4.79 35.76 -1.72
N ARG A 748 4.51 37.04 -1.99
CA ARG A 748 3.31 37.52 -2.66
C ARG A 748 3.69 38.14 -3.99
N LYS A 749 3.09 37.68 -5.09
CA LYS A 749 3.36 38.22 -6.42
C LYS A 749 2.74 39.62 -6.57
N LEU A 750 3.56 40.62 -6.89
CA LEU A 750 3.18 42.04 -6.88
C LEU A 750 2.43 42.53 -8.10
#